data_AF-A0A183CNR5-F1
#
_entry.id   AF-A0A183CNR5-F1
#
_cell.length_a   1.000
_cell.length_b   1.000
_cell.length_c   1.000
_cell.angle_alpha   90.00
_cell.angle_beta   90.00
_cell.angle_gamma   90.00
#
_symmetry.space_group_name_H-M   'P 1'
#
loop_
_entity.id
_entity.type
_entity.pdbx_description
1 polymer ?
#
loop_
_entity_poly.entity_id
_entity_poly.type
_entity_poly.pdbx_seq_one_letter_code
_entity_poly.pdbx_strand_id
1 'polypeptide(L)'
;MYATRLAKMDSSIDTLAEAMKYTTVITAPENERLSWNNIFRQRQEGQPVILGVKGLDLTNVQAWPDKKERMVTDEVKGNEDQVVANSGVALNSRRNAVEQINRLWDLSIDVGWNPQARAMAGEYMRMAAIDSDLPDAIDRMPATGYTRDSWLGLDTYPVFDGAYRAGLNQKIVDHFWNQEIGQETIELFRFAMRRRMNEIMPMYNQYYKSQLLEVDPFLTFDSTTTTENTTASTATNSSTSDSKGRAVSSEFPQNQLSANGDYATNATDNVGNAVNAAEANSNDESSGNVNTKGFSGGMPDLLLRYRETFLNIDLQILTELQEFPGIDQNFADLVQSFLDAIEQITDDNNETIAEFEALFAAFQAEIRSARAFGATGDGVTNDAPFIQAAIDATPDGGTTIVEPGTYVIGTGPLLISGKSITLDLTDAVIQQKNDEEAVSFQGTLETALDVSNITVVTTTGDETPREAVQVTLSAPVTWSRGDVVKLVADDVLPGSRTDGAAIPPAERNRVGQFLTVQAMNGPGTVATLMGVLRDPFTINPRIARLLPITGHLVGGDFQVHPDFVATNFNSGVIQMLSLQHPTIQNTKISRSGSQGIGMGNCYGYVIDNVMINYARNEPGTALGYGINDGASEFGKVSNCHFIQTRHAWTTGANAIPPDDVLSRYGRTYGTIISACTSQGGQHAGFDTHIDADNVTFTGCFVADNIFAYNLRGRNHNVFGCSAQNVDFGVNISDEALGHSYGHTVDGLTIHGHSNVGIRIQARQPGHPQEGVREQRQVYVRNVNLERGESLAMQIFNATVVASNINAQFIGVMPDSGFQLVNSYLLADNINVDFADTLTGNIMNGIFALRGEPAISRLALNGCRVTAGSIFTSRVNHIVDTQIATAHLIQVDGVRIPVMPGIRICNDLTIAGTIDWAITSGAENSQYASLVDAELTSTDSLEVIRQTRSGRFTLRTNQVANVQIAPLPNGNTSGQEMTILNKGVGTVTILHGSAANTSFLSGTENPAAWVGVDATLDADLTAHAATEATFWNNRYLNRAEGTSLEPVMNDNKAIQNDQAIADLADYLIAANRAGMDEDTNTNQRALRVIASVSPSASLDSIVGACLNEPVLGQYRTRYITARDIIVSGDNSGVDDLPGTVPDPPEGGIKDQEM
;
A
#
# COMPACT_ATOMS: atom_id res chain seq x y z
N MET A 1 -14.93 -27.80 -11.62
CA MET A 1 -15.72 -27.28 -10.49
C MET A 1 -15.58 -25.77 -10.33
N TYR A 2 -14.37 -25.21 -10.20
CA TYR A 2 -14.18 -23.74 -10.10
C TYR A 2 -14.60 -23.00 -11.38
N ALA A 3 -14.12 -23.44 -12.55
CA ALA A 3 -14.59 -22.93 -13.86
C ALA A 3 -16.12 -23.05 -14.05
N THR A 4 -16.73 -24.11 -13.50
CA THR A 4 -18.18 -24.34 -13.51
C THR A 4 -18.95 -23.40 -12.57
N ARG A 5 -18.27 -22.75 -11.62
CA ARG A 5 -18.83 -21.67 -10.79
C ARG A 5 -18.64 -20.31 -11.46
N LEU A 6 -17.50 -20.02 -12.08
CA LEU A 6 -17.32 -18.80 -12.88
C LEU A 6 -18.35 -18.70 -14.01
N ALA A 7 -18.50 -19.73 -14.84
CA ALA A 7 -19.48 -19.75 -15.94
C ALA A 7 -20.95 -19.62 -15.47
N LYS A 8 -21.23 -19.86 -14.18
CA LYS A 8 -22.54 -19.59 -13.57
C LYS A 8 -22.67 -18.19 -12.98
N MET A 9 -21.56 -17.55 -12.62
CA MET A 9 -21.53 -16.15 -12.20
C MET A 9 -21.71 -15.23 -13.41
N ASP A 10 -21.00 -15.46 -14.52
CA ASP A 10 -21.14 -14.65 -15.75
C ASP A 10 -22.60 -14.67 -16.26
N SER A 11 -23.17 -15.88 -16.44
CA SER A 11 -24.60 -16.03 -16.82
C SER A 11 -25.57 -15.36 -15.83
N SER A 12 -25.22 -15.23 -14.55
CA SER A 12 -26.04 -14.52 -13.57
C SER A 12 -25.87 -13.00 -13.65
N ILE A 13 -24.67 -12.52 -13.99
CA ILE A 13 -24.33 -11.11 -14.20
C ILE A 13 -25.04 -10.60 -15.46
N ASP A 14 -25.01 -11.34 -16.56
CA ASP A 14 -25.71 -10.98 -17.80
C ASP A 14 -27.22 -10.89 -17.58
N THR A 15 -27.80 -11.90 -16.90
CA THR A 15 -29.24 -11.90 -16.53
C THR A 15 -29.62 -10.70 -15.66
N LEU A 16 -28.74 -10.27 -14.74
CA LEU A 16 -28.95 -9.09 -13.90
C LEU A 16 -28.76 -7.78 -14.68
N ALA A 17 -27.81 -7.71 -15.61
CA ALA A 17 -27.57 -6.55 -16.45
C ALA A 17 -28.69 -6.30 -17.46
N GLU A 18 -29.36 -7.36 -17.93
CA GLU A 18 -30.51 -7.27 -18.83
C GLU A 18 -31.79 -6.86 -18.09
N ALA A 19 -31.99 -7.35 -16.85
CA ALA A 19 -33.13 -7.01 -15.99
C ALA A 19 -33.21 -5.53 -15.56
N MET A 20 -32.13 -4.75 -15.75
CA MET A 20 -32.07 -3.33 -15.33
C MET A 20 -32.45 -2.32 -16.43
N LYS A 21 -32.70 -2.73 -17.68
CA LYS A 21 -32.66 -1.82 -18.85
C LYS A 21 -33.97 -1.19 -19.34
N TYR A 22 -35.16 -1.54 -18.83
CA TYR A 22 -36.43 -1.03 -19.39
C TYR A 22 -37.49 -0.63 -18.34
N THR A 23 -38.17 0.50 -18.57
CA THR A 23 -39.35 0.97 -17.81
C THR A 23 -40.55 1.10 -18.74
N THR A 24 -41.77 0.76 -18.29
CA THR A 24 -43.02 0.94 -19.05
C THR A 24 -44.18 1.25 -18.10
N VAL A 25 -45.12 2.09 -18.56
CA VAL A 25 -46.27 2.56 -17.78
C VAL A 25 -47.54 1.78 -18.16
N ILE A 26 -48.28 1.30 -17.16
CA ILE A 26 -49.62 0.70 -17.34
C ILE A 26 -50.63 1.51 -16.52
N THR A 27 -51.77 1.83 -17.11
CA THR A 27 -52.92 2.41 -16.41
C THR A 27 -54.13 1.48 -16.52
N ALA A 28 -54.85 1.30 -15.42
CA ALA A 28 -56.06 0.47 -15.35
C ALA A 28 -57.15 1.18 -14.55
N PRO A 29 -58.44 1.02 -14.90
CA PRO A 29 -59.54 1.64 -14.17
C PRO A 29 -59.80 0.94 -12.83
N GLU A 30 -60.32 1.72 -11.89
CA GLU A 30 -60.42 1.44 -10.45
C GLU A 30 -61.28 0.22 -10.06
N ASN A 31 -62.05 -0.30 -11.02
CA ASN A 31 -62.94 -1.45 -10.89
C ASN A 31 -62.31 -2.82 -11.25
N GLU A 32 -61.07 -2.87 -11.75
CA GLU A 32 -60.37 -4.13 -12.07
C GLU A 32 -59.21 -4.43 -11.09
N ARG A 33 -59.56 -4.64 -9.82
CA ARG A 33 -58.61 -5.15 -8.80
C ARG A 33 -58.30 -6.64 -9.04
N LEU A 34 -57.39 -6.93 -9.98
CA LEU A 34 -56.71 -8.22 -10.04
C LEU A 34 -55.83 -8.39 -8.79
N SER A 35 -55.84 -9.61 -8.23
CA SER A 35 -55.28 -9.87 -6.90
C SER A 35 -53.75 -9.74 -6.83
N TRP A 36 -53.23 -9.57 -5.61
CA TRP A 36 -51.79 -9.55 -5.31
C TRP A 36 -51.01 -10.71 -5.97
N ASN A 37 -51.62 -11.88 -6.16
CA ASN A 37 -50.99 -13.02 -6.85
C ASN A 37 -50.63 -12.73 -8.32
N ASN A 38 -51.39 -11.91 -9.04
CA ASN A 38 -51.02 -11.51 -10.40
C ASN A 38 -49.82 -10.55 -10.42
N ILE A 39 -49.77 -9.61 -9.46
CA ILE A 39 -48.66 -8.67 -9.28
C ILE A 39 -47.37 -9.42 -8.87
N PHE A 40 -47.48 -10.37 -7.93
CA PHE A 40 -46.34 -11.21 -7.54
C PHE A 40 -45.88 -12.15 -8.65
N ARG A 41 -46.79 -12.72 -9.46
CA ARG A 41 -46.42 -13.54 -10.62
C ARG A 41 -45.65 -12.73 -11.65
N GLN A 42 -46.12 -11.53 -12.01
CA GLN A 42 -45.43 -10.66 -12.97
C GLN A 42 -44.04 -10.22 -12.48
N ARG A 43 -43.87 -10.04 -11.17
CA ARG A 43 -42.56 -9.80 -10.54
C ARG A 43 -41.65 -11.04 -10.57
N GLN A 44 -42.20 -12.25 -10.39
CA GLN A 44 -41.47 -13.52 -10.54
C GLN A 44 -41.08 -13.83 -11.99
N GLU A 45 -41.87 -13.35 -12.95
CA GLU A 45 -41.62 -13.44 -14.40
C GLU A 45 -40.69 -12.33 -14.92
N GLY A 46 -40.05 -11.56 -14.02
CA GLY A 46 -38.96 -10.63 -14.35
C GLY A 46 -39.37 -9.23 -14.81
N GLN A 47 -40.64 -8.83 -14.67
CA GLN A 47 -41.08 -7.50 -15.10
C GLN A 47 -41.04 -6.45 -13.97
N PRO A 48 -40.48 -5.24 -14.20
CA PRO A 48 -40.44 -4.16 -13.22
C PRO A 48 -41.79 -3.44 -13.08
N VAL A 49 -42.13 -2.99 -11.86
CA VAL A 49 -43.45 -2.45 -11.51
C VAL A 49 -43.35 -1.18 -10.65
N ILE A 50 -44.08 -0.13 -11.02
CA ILE A 50 -44.33 1.08 -10.20
C ILE A 50 -45.85 1.33 -10.18
N LEU A 51 -46.41 1.66 -9.02
CA LEU A 51 -47.84 1.89 -8.82
C LEU A 51 -48.16 3.39 -8.74
N GLY A 52 -49.01 3.89 -9.64
CA GLY A 52 -49.51 5.28 -9.64
C GLY A 52 -51.01 5.35 -9.36
N VAL A 53 -51.44 6.34 -8.57
CA VAL A 53 -52.87 6.62 -8.32
C VAL A 53 -53.44 7.62 -9.34
N LYS A 54 -54.76 7.54 -9.53
CA LYS A 54 -55.50 8.31 -10.55
C LYS A 54 -55.45 9.81 -10.24
N GLY A 55 -54.69 10.55 -11.05
CA GLY A 55 -54.39 11.96 -10.83
C GLY A 55 -52.94 12.34 -11.12
N LEU A 56 -52.05 11.35 -11.32
CA LEU A 56 -50.67 11.58 -11.74
C LEU A 56 -50.63 12.21 -13.15
N ASP A 57 -50.15 13.45 -13.24
CA ASP A 57 -49.95 14.15 -14.51
C ASP A 57 -48.71 13.63 -15.24
N LEU A 58 -48.94 12.78 -16.23
CA LEU A 58 -47.89 12.17 -17.04
C LEU A 58 -47.10 13.17 -17.90
N THR A 59 -47.55 14.42 -18.08
CA THR A 59 -46.81 15.42 -18.86
C THR A 59 -45.59 15.99 -18.13
N ASN A 60 -45.51 15.80 -16.81
CA ASN A 60 -44.41 16.26 -15.96
C ASN A 60 -43.56 15.11 -15.36
N VAL A 61 -43.80 13.85 -15.77
CA VAL A 61 -43.00 12.70 -15.33
C VAL A 61 -41.85 12.46 -16.31
N GLN A 62 -40.66 13.02 -16.00
CA GLN A 62 -39.42 12.65 -16.67
C GLN A 62 -38.76 11.46 -15.94
N ALA A 63 -38.48 10.39 -16.68
CA ALA A 63 -37.49 9.41 -16.24
C ALA A 63 -36.11 10.07 -16.40
N TRP A 64 -35.40 10.27 -15.30
CA TRP A 64 -34.04 10.80 -15.34
C TRP A 64 -33.12 9.65 -15.74
N PRO A 65 -32.33 9.78 -16.83
CA PRO A 65 -31.31 8.78 -17.13
C PRO A 65 -30.32 8.67 -15.96
N ASP A 66 -29.71 7.50 -15.80
CA ASP A 66 -28.80 7.27 -14.69
C ASP A 66 -27.66 8.31 -14.70
N LYS A 67 -27.16 8.65 -13.50
CA LYS A 67 -26.13 9.69 -13.33
C LYS A 67 -24.92 9.49 -14.25
N LYS A 68 -24.62 8.23 -14.59
CA LYS A 68 -23.59 7.79 -15.52
C LYS A 68 -23.80 8.28 -16.96
N GLU A 69 -25.00 8.19 -17.52
CA GLU A 69 -25.28 8.60 -18.90
C GLU A 69 -25.24 10.13 -19.07
N ARG A 70 -25.69 10.89 -18.06
CA ARG A 70 -25.52 12.35 -18.06
C ARG A 70 -24.04 12.74 -17.97
N MET A 71 -23.28 12.13 -17.05
CA MET A 71 -21.83 12.36 -16.96
C MET A 71 -21.13 12.12 -18.29
N VAL A 72 -21.38 10.98 -18.95
CA VAL A 72 -20.78 10.68 -20.26
C VAL A 72 -21.23 11.68 -21.34
N THR A 73 -22.50 12.10 -21.35
CA THR A 73 -23.00 13.07 -22.34
C THR A 73 -22.39 14.46 -22.12
N ASP A 74 -22.29 14.91 -20.87
CA ASP A 74 -21.71 16.21 -20.52
C ASP A 74 -20.18 16.22 -20.71
N GLU A 75 -19.50 15.09 -20.44
CA GLU A 75 -18.06 14.88 -20.64
C GLU A 75 -17.69 14.78 -22.13
N VAL A 76 -18.46 14.04 -22.94
CA VAL A 76 -18.30 14.01 -24.40
C VAL A 76 -18.53 15.40 -24.99
N LYS A 77 -19.56 16.11 -24.53
CA LYS A 77 -19.86 17.45 -25.04
C LYS A 77 -18.82 18.50 -24.59
N GLY A 78 -18.30 18.39 -23.37
CA GLY A 78 -17.16 19.17 -22.90
C GLY A 78 -15.90 18.92 -23.72
N ASN A 79 -15.61 17.66 -24.04
CA ASN A 79 -14.51 17.29 -24.94
C ASN A 79 -14.74 17.78 -26.38
N GLU A 80 -15.95 17.72 -26.93
CA GLU A 80 -16.24 18.30 -28.25
C GLU A 80 -15.99 19.82 -28.28
N ASP A 81 -16.50 20.56 -27.28
CA ASP A 81 -16.30 22.00 -27.17
C ASP A 81 -14.80 22.35 -26.97
N GLN A 82 -14.04 21.54 -26.20
CA GLN A 82 -12.60 21.71 -25.98
C GLN A 82 -11.75 21.32 -27.21
N VAL A 83 -12.08 20.24 -27.91
CA VAL A 83 -11.43 19.84 -29.16
C VAL A 83 -11.67 20.88 -30.25
N VAL A 84 -12.88 21.44 -30.37
CA VAL A 84 -13.19 22.53 -31.31
C VAL A 84 -12.42 23.81 -30.96
N ALA A 85 -12.27 24.14 -29.67
CA ALA A 85 -11.45 25.28 -29.23
C ALA A 85 -9.97 25.09 -29.58
N ASN A 86 -9.36 23.96 -29.21
CA ASN A 86 -7.96 23.64 -29.51
C ASN A 86 -7.70 23.58 -31.04
N SER A 87 -8.63 22.98 -31.78
CA SER A 87 -8.61 22.96 -33.26
C SER A 87 -8.64 24.37 -33.85
N GLY A 88 -9.47 25.26 -33.31
CA GLY A 88 -9.55 26.66 -33.72
C GLY A 88 -8.26 27.44 -33.45
N VAL A 89 -7.62 27.22 -32.31
CA VAL A 89 -6.31 27.82 -31.96
C VAL A 89 -5.22 27.33 -32.92
N ALA A 90 -5.16 26.02 -33.19
CA ALA A 90 -4.20 25.44 -34.13
C ALA A 90 -4.38 25.97 -35.57
N LEU A 91 -5.61 26.11 -36.07
CA LEU A 91 -5.86 26.69 -37.39
C LEU A 91 -5.48 28.18 -37.44
N ASN A 92 -5.78 28.96 -36.40
CA ASN A 92 -5.39 30.38 -36.34
C ASN A 92 -3.86 30.55 -36.27
N SER A 93 -3.15 29.67 -35.56
CA SER A 93 -1.68 29.64 -35.57
C SER A 93 -1.13 29.35 -36.97
N ARG A 94 -1.65 28.33 -37.66
CA ARG A 94 -1.26 27.98 -39.05
C ARG A 94 -1.60 29.08 -40.05
N ARG A 95 -2.69 29.82 -39.86
CA ARG A 95 -3.03 31.01 -40.67
C ARG A 95 -2.07 32.16 -40.46
N ASN A 96 -1.69 32.46 -39.21
CA ASN A 96 -0.66 33.47 -38.92
C ASN A 96 0.69 33.09 -39.52
N ALA A 97 1.08 31.81 -39.45
CA ALA A 97 2.29 31.32 -40.11
C ALA A 97 2.19 31.52 -41.64
N VAL A 98 1.10 31.08 -42.27
CA VAL A 98 0.92 31.21 -43.73
C VAL A 98 0.80 32.67 -44.18
N GLU A 99 0.25 33.59 -43.38
CA GLU A 99 0.35 35.03 -43.66
C GLU A 99 1.78 35.56 -43.65
N GLN A 100 2.64 35.07 -42.74
CA GLN A 100 4.06 35.46 -42.72
C GLN A 100 4.81 34.88 -43.93
N ILE A 101 4.57 33.62 -44.26
CA ILE A 101 5.07 32.92 -45.46
C ILE A 101 4.68 33.69 -46.74
N ASN A 102 3.39 34.03 -46.89
CA ASN A 102 2.89 34.80 -48.03
C ASN A 102 3.55 36.19 -48.14
N ARG A 103 3.82 36.87 -47.02
CA ARG A 103 4.51 38.18 -46.99
C ARG A 103 6.02 38.08 -47.28
N LEU A 104 6.66 36.98 -46.91
CA LEU A 104 8.11 36.78 -47.13
C LEU A 104 8.44 36.39 -48.57
N TRP A 105 7.55 35.68 -49.26
CA TRP A 105 7.83 35.08 -50.57
C TRP A 105 6.83 35.44 -51.70
N ASP A 106 5.97 36.45 -51.47
CA ASP A 106 4.94 36.94 -52.41
C ASP A 106 3.99 35.84 -52.92
N LEU A 107 3.55 34.99 -51.98
CA LEU A 107 2.65 33.85 -52.23
C LEU A 107 1.20 34.18 -51.84
N SER A 108 0.25 33.36 -52.30
CA SER A 108 -1.18 33.48 -51.96
C SER A 108 -1.77 32.13 -51.56
N ILE A 109 -1.20 31.54 -50.51
CA ILE A 109 -1.65 30.27 -49.91
C ILE A 109 -2.70 30.57 -48.83
N ASP A 110 -3.78 29.79 -48.76
CA ASP A 110 -4.78 29.85 -47.69
C ASP A 110 -4.88 28.50 -46.96
N VAL A 111 -5.31 28.52 -45.70
CA VAL A 111 -5.50 27.34 -44.85
C VAL A 111 -6.90 27.36 -44.27
N GLY A 112 -7.68 26.32 -44.55
CA GLY A 112 -9.05 26.16 -44.09
C GLY A 112 -9.37 24.73 -43.65
N TRP A 113 -10.50 24.57 -42.95
CA TRP A 113 -11.03 23.25 -42.59
C TRP A 113 -11.40 22.47 -43.85
N ASN A 114 -10.89 21.24 -44.01
CA ASN A 114 -11.33 20.34 -45.06
C ASN A 114 -12.80 19.92 -44.80
N PRO A 115 -13.78 20.30 -45.65
CA PRO A 115 -15.18 19.98 -45.43
C PRO A 115 -15.47 18.47 -45.48
N GLN A 116 -14.68 17.70 -46.23
CA GLN A 116 -14.86 16.26 -46.41
C GLN A 116 -14.50 15.49 -45.14
N ALA A 117 -13.43 15.90 -44.43
CA ALA A 117 -13.05 15.30 -43.14
C ALA A 117 -14.14 15.50 -42.07
N ARG A 118 -14.82 16.65 -42.09
CA ARG A 118 -15.91 16.95 -41.16
C ARG A 118 -17.20 16.17 -41.46
N ALA A 119 -17.45 15.87 -42.73
CA ALA A 119 -18.54 14.97 -43.13
C ALA A 119 -18.28 13.52 -42.70
N MET A 120 -17.05 13.03 -42.90
CA MET A 120 -16.65 11.68 -42.45
C MET A 120 -16.76 11.52 -40.93
N ALA A 121 -16.26 12.48 -40.14
CA ALA A 121 -16.36 12.41 -38.67
C ALA A 121 -17.81 12.31 -38.16
N GLY A 122 -18.76 13.03 -38.80
CA GLY A 122 -20.18 12.94 -38.45
C GLY A 122 -20.87 11.63 -38.86
N GLU A 123 -20.29 10.89 -39.81
CA GLU A 123 -20.78 9.57 -40.24
C GLU A 123 -20.20 8.46 -39.34
N TYR A 124 -18.92 8.55 -38.95
CA TYR A 124 -18.28 7.67 -37.96
C TYR A 124 -18.97 7.73 -36.58
N MET A 125 -19.29 8.93 -36.08
CA MET A 125 -20.04 9.11 -34.82
C MET A 125 -21.45 8.46 -34.85
N ARG A 126 -22.08 8.39 -36.03
CA ARG A 126 -23.38 7.72 -36.19
C ARG A 126 -23.27 6.20 -36.24
N MET A 127 -22.15 5.65 -36.70
CA MET A 127 -21.89 4.20 -36.67
C MET A 127 -21.55 3.71 -35.26
N ALA A 128 -20.87 4.52 -34.45
CA ALA A 128 -20.54 4.18 -33.06
C ALA A 128 -21.75 4.12 -32.11
N ALA A 129 -22.90 4.67 -32.51
CA ALA A 129 -24.11 4.76 -31.70
C ALA A 129 -25.10 3.59 -31.90
N ILE A 130 -24.75 2.57 -32.70
CA ILE A 130 -25.64 1.44 -33.00
C ILE A 130 -24.91 0.10 -32.82
N ASP A 131 -25.51 -0.71 -31.95
CA ASP A 131 -25.31 -2.15 -31.68
C ASP A 131 -24.24 -2.57 -30.66
N SER A 132 -24.61 -3.59 -29.87
CA SER A 132 -23.99 -3.92 -28.58
C SER A 132 -23.18 -5.23 -28.54
N ASP A 133 -22.94 -5.86 -29.69
CA ASP A 133 -22.24 -7.14 -29.79
C ASP A 133 -20.81 -6.97 -30.37
N LEU A 134 -19.83 -6.88 -29.48
CA LEU A 134 -18.44 -6.54 -29.81
C LEU A 134 -17.54 -7.60 -30.52
N PRO A 135 -17.87 -8.91 -30.67
CA PRO A 135 -16.97 -9.85 -31.34
C PRO A 135 -16.87 -9.71 -32.87
N ASP A 136 -17.93 -9.24 -33.54
CA ASP A 136 -18.10 -9.35 -35.00
C ASP A 136 -17.62 -8.10 -35.79
N ALA A 137 -17.18 -7.04 -35.11
CA ALA A 137 -16.95 -5.73 -35.72
C ALA A 137 -15.75 -5.66 -36.70
N ILE A 138 -14.74 -6.52 -36.52
CA ILE A 138 -13.55 -6.55 -37.39
C ILE A 138 -13.82 -7.28 -38.72
N ASP A 139 -14.75 -8.25 -38.76
CA ASP A 139 -15.03 -9.06 -39.96
C ASP A 139 -16.06 -8.41 -40.91
N ARG A 140 -16.54 -7.20 -40.58
CA ARG A 140 -17.49 -6.42 -41.38
C ARG A 140 -16.99 -5.04 -41.82
N MET A 141 -15.70 -4.93 -42.13
CA MET A 141 -15.16 -3.84 -42.94
C MET A 141 -15.16 -4.17 -44.45
N PRO A 142 -16.15 -3.70 -45.25
CA PRO A 142 -15.95 -3.57 -46.69
C PRO A 142 -16.26 -2.16 -47.21
N ALA A 143 -15.24 -1.29 -47.25
CA ALA A 143 -15.27 -0.07 -48.08
C ALA A 143 -13.88 0.46 -48.50
N THR A 144 -12.79 0.16 -47.76
CA THR A 144 -11.45 0.72 -48.01
C THR A 144 -10.40 -0.27 -48.52
N GLY A 145 -10.68 -1.58 -48.55
CA GLY A 145 -9.80 -2.59 -49.14
C GLY A 145 -8.54 -2.96 -48.33
N TYR A 146 -8.42 -2.48 -47.09
CA TYR A 146 -7.32 -2.81 -46.18
C TYR A 146 -7.74 -3.91 -45.18
N THR A 147 -6.86 -4.89 -44.96
CA THR A 147 -6.97 -5.88 -43.88
C THR A 147 -6.48 -5.30 -42.55
N ARG A 148 -6.88 -5.90 -41.40
CA ARG A 148 -6.42 -5.53 -40.05
C ARG A 148 -4.90 -5.33 -39.99
N ASP A 149 -4.14 -6.31 -40.48
CA ASP A 149 -2.68 -6.29 -40.44
C ASP A 149 -2.10 -5.18 -41.35
N SER A 150 -2.74 -4.88 -42.48
CA SER A 150 -2.33 -3.76 -43.36
C SER A 150 -2.66 -2.38 -42.77
N TRP A 151 -3.66 -2.29 -41.90
CA TRP A 151 -4.02 -1.06 -41.18
C TRP A 151 -2.99 -0.73 -40.10
N LEU A 152 -2.45 -1.76 -39.42
CA LEU A 152 -1.38 -1.64 -38.42
C LEU A 152 0.05 -1.57 -39.02
N GLY A 153 0.20 -1.76 -40.34
CA GLY A 153 1.52 -1.77 -41.01
C GLY A 153 2.29 -3.09 -40.89
N LEU A 154 1.63 -4.17 -40.46
CA LEU A 154 2.18 -5.50 -40.19
C LEU A 154 2.04 -6.48 -41.38
N ASP A 155 1.61 -6.00 -42.55
CA ASP A 155 1.35 -6.81 -43.74
C ASP A 155 2.60 -7.12 -44.59
N THR A 156 3.62 -6.27 -44.50
CA THR A 156 4.65 -6.13 -45.56
C THR A 156 6.09 -6.35 -45.12
N TYR A 157 6.36 -6.58 -43.83
CA TYR A 157 7.73 -6.84 -43.34
C TYR A 157 8.26 -8.22 -43.76
N PRO A 158 9.59 -8.39 -43.97
CA PRO A 158 10.18 -9.67 -44.34
C PRO A 158 10.14 -10.65 -43.16
N VAL A 159 9.66 -11.88 -43.37
CA VAL A 159 9.65 -12.94 -42.36
C VAL A 159 10.24 -14.23 -42.95
N PHE A 160 10.88 -15.07 -42.13
CA PHE A 160 11.55 -16.29 -42.56
C PHE A 160 10.59 -17.33 -43.18
N ASP A 161 9.34 -17.37 -42.70
CA ASP A 161 8.22 -18.11 -43.28
C ASP A 161 6.97 -17.22 -43.30
N GLY A 162 6.38 -17.05 -44.50
CA GLY A 162 5.15 -16.27 -44.69
C GLY A 162 3.94 -16.82 -43.94
N ALA A 163 3.89 -18.13 -43.66
CA ALA A 163 2.82 -18.74 -42.87
C ALA A 163 2.92 -18.35 -41.37
N TYR A 164 4.12 -18.04 -40.88
CA TYR A 164 4.35 -17.65 -39.49
C TYR A 164 3.86 -16.23 -39.16
N ARG A 165 3.80 -15.34 -40.18
CA ARG A 165 3.45 -13.91 -40.01
C ARG A 165 2.16 -13.71 -39.23
N ALA A 166 1.10 -14.44 -39.55
CA ALA A 166 -0.20 -14.29 -38.90
C ALA A 166 -0.17 -14.59 -37.39
N GLY A 167 0.64 -15.58 -36.98
CA GLY A 167 0.82 -15.93 -35.57
C GLY A 167 1.61 -14.87 -34.80
N LEU A 168 2.67 -14.32 -35.40
CA LEU A 168 3.46 -13.24 -34.81
C LEU A 168 2.64 -11.93 -34.73
N ASN A 169 1.92 -11.57 -35.79
CA ASN A 169 1.03 -10.41 -35.81
C ASN A 169 -0.02 -10.47 -34.71
N GLN A 170 -0.63 -11.64 -34.47
CA GLN A 170 -1.60 -11.79 -33.39
C GLN A 170 -0.97 -11.56 -32.01
N LYS A 171 0.25 -12.08 -31.76
CA LYS A 171 0.96 -11.85 -30.49
C LYS A 171 1.31 -10.38 -30.25
N ILE A 172 1.72 -9.66 -31.30
CA ILE A 172 1.97 -8.21 -31.24
C ILE A 172 0.66 -7.48 -30.88
N VAL A 173 -0.43 -7.78 -31.59
CA VAL A 173 -1.75 -7.21 -31.31
C VAL A 173 -2.19 -7.48 -29.87
N ASP A 174 -2.13 -8.72 -29.40
CA ASP A 174 -2.56 -9.11 -28.05
C ASP A 174 -1.72 -8.46 -26.93
N HIS A 175 -0.42 -8.23 -27.16
CA HIS A 175 0.49 -7.64 -26.18
C HIS A 175 0.31 -6.11 -26.03
N PHE A 176 0.02 -5.42 -27.15
CA PHE A 176 -0.06 -3.96 -27.20
C PHE A 176 -1.50 -3.39 -27.26
N TRP A 177 -2.55 -4.23 -27.31
CA TRP A 177 -3.95 -3.82 -27.52
C TRP A 177 -4.47 -2.72 -26.58
N ASN A 178 -4.01 -2.71 -25.32
CA ASN A 178 -4.46 -1.78 -24.28
C ASN A 178 -3.45 -0.65 -23.99
N GLN A 179 -2.42 -0.48 -24.83
CA GLN A 179 -1.37 0.53 -24.63
C GLN A 179 -1.68 1.81 -25.43
N GLU A 180 -1.23 2.96 -24.92
CA GLU A 180 -1.47 4.26 -25.56
C GLU A 180 -0.56 4.46 -26.78
N ILE A 181 -1.11 4.99 -27.87
CA ILE A 181 -0.36 5.26 -29.11
C ILE A 181 0.33 6.61 -28.99
N GLY A 182 1.64 6.61 -28.74
CA GLY A 182 2.49 7.81 -28.62
C GLY A 182 2.74 8.60 -29.92
N GLN A 183 1.80 8.59 -30.87
CA GLN A 183 1.93 9.22 -32.19
C GLN A 183 0.70 10.07 -32.51
N GLU A 184 0.89 11.29 -33.01
CA GLU A 184 -0.19 12.27 -33.22
C GLU A 184 -1.32 11.78 -34.16
N THR A 185 -1.04 10.81 -35.05
CA THR A 185 -2.04 10.23 -35.95
C THR A 185 -1.81 8.74 -36.18
N ILE A 186 -2.89 8.03 -36.51
CA ILE A 186 -2.86 6.60 -36.85
C ILE A 186 -2.00 6.31 -38.09
N GLU A 187 -1.92 7.23 -39.07
CA GLU A 187 -1.04 7.03 -40.24
C GLU A 187 0.44 7.21 -39.89
N LEU A 188 0.79 8.10 -38.94
CA LEU A 188 2.15 8.19 -38.39
C LEU A 188 2.52 6.91 -37.64
N PHE A 189 1.62 6.41 -36.79
CA PHE A 189 1.80 5.12 -36.10
C PHE A 189 2.02 3.97 -37.08
N ARG A 190 1.13 3.83 -38.08
CA ARG A 190 1.24 2.80 -39.13
C ARG A 190 2.56 2.87 -39.90
N PHE A 191 3.01 4.08 -40.23
CA PHE A 191 4.27 4.30 -40.93
C PHE A 191 5.48 3.93 -40.06
N ALA A 192 5.49 4.36 -38.80
CA ALA A 192 6.56 4.04 -37.84
C ALA A 192 6.61 2.54 -37.52
N MET A 193 5.46 1.90 -37.27
CA MET A 193 5.38 0.46 -36.99
C MET A 193 5.86 -0.37 -38.20
N ARG A 194 5.44 0.02 -39.40
CA ARG A 194 5.90 -0.60 -40.65
C ARG A 194 7.41 -0.44 -40.84
N ARG A 195 7.97 0.74 -40.55
CA ARG A 195 9.42 0.99 -40.62
C ARG A 195 10.17 0.05 -39.65
N ARG A 196 9.84 0.09 -38.35
CA ARG A 196 10.51 -0.69 -37.31
C ARG A 196 10.49 -2.19 -37.62
N MET A 197 9.34 -2.72 -38.03
CA MET A 197 9.21 -4.13 -38.42
C MET A 197 10.03 -4.51 -39.67
N ASN A 198 10.31 -3.57 -40.59
CA ASN A 198 11.20 -3.83 -41.72
C ASN A 198 12.70 -3.78 -41.34
N GLU A 199 13.06 -3.03 -40.29
CA GLU A 199 14.44 -2.88 -39.80
C GLU A 199 14.89 -4.07 -38.93
N ILE A 200 14.08 -4.48 -37.95
CA ILE A 200 14.48 -5.52 -36.97
C ILE A 200 14.36 -6.95 -37.52
N MET A 201 13.35 -7.20 -38.35
CA MET A 201 13.01 -8.56 -38.79
C MET A 201 14.08 -9.25 -39.66
N PRO A 202 14.86 -8.58 -40.53
CA PRO A 202 16.00 -9.19 -41.22
C PRO A 202 16.98 -9.91 -40.30
N MET A 203 17.24 -9.37 -39.10
CA MET A 203 18.08 -10.01 -38.08
C MET A 203 17.36 -11.21 -37.45
N TYR A 204 16.14 -11.01 -36.92
CA TYR A 204 15.38 -12.09 -36.29
C TYR A 204 15.09 -13.26 -37.22
N ASN A 205 14.96 -13.02 -38.53
CA ASN A 205 14.85 -14.09 -39.52
C ASN A 205 16.09 -14.99 -39.59
N GLN A 206 17.27 -14.52 -39.21
CA GLN A 206 18.45 -15.37 -39.04
C GLN A 206 18.39 -16.16 -37.74
N TYR A 207 17.83 -15.59 -36.66
CA TYR A 207 17.63 -16.31 -35.40
C TYR A 207 16.58 -17.42 -35.55
N TYR A 208 15.46 -17.18 -36.24
CA TYR A 208 14.49 -18.23 -36.55
C TYR A 208 15.13 -19.33 -37.43
N LYS A 209 15.95 -18.96 -38.42
CA LYS A 209 16.71 -19.94 -39.21
C LYS A 209 17.73 -20.72 -38.40
N SER A 210 18.35 -20.13 -37.36
CA SER A 210 19.28 -20.85 -36.50
C SER A 210 18.56 -21.84 -35.57
N GLN A 211 17.33 -21.54 -35.13
CA GLN A 211 16.49 -22.49 -34.38
C GLN A 211 16.00 -23.67 -35.21
N LEU A 212 15.94 -23.53 -36.54
CA LEU A 212 15.59 -24.61 -37.46
C LEU A 212 16.77 -25.55 -37.78
N LEU A 213 17.96 -25.31 -37.22
CA LEU A 213 19.11 -26.21 -37.35
C LEU A 213 19.01 -27.37 -36.36
N GLU A 214 18.92 -28.60 -36.86
CA GLU A 214 19.02 -29.79 -36.03
C GLU A 214 20.46 -30.00 -35.55
N VAL A 215 20.73 -29.69 -34.28
CA VAL A 215 22.04 -29.85 -33.63
C VAL A 215 21.94 -30.91 -32.51
N ASP A 216 22.89 -31.85 -32.48
CA ASP A 216 23.00 -32.81 -31.37
C ASP A 216 23.60 -32.10 -30.13
N PRO A 217 22.85 -31.98 -29.02
CA PRO A 217 23.25 -31.17 -27.86
C PRO A 217 24.40 -31.77 -27.05
N PHE A 218 24.82 -33.00 -27.34
CA PHE A 218 25.91 -33.66 -26.63
C PHE A 218 27.22 -33.72 -27.43
N LEU A 219 27.20 -33.39 -28.72
CA LEU A 219 28.40 -33.43 -29.56
C LEU A 219 29.20 -32.13 -29.47
N THR A 220 30.27 -32.13 -28.69
CA THR A 220 31.22 -30.99 -28.64
C THR A 220 32.31 -31.08 -29.71
N PHE A 221 32.49 -32.25 -30.31
CA PHE A 221 33.49 -32.51 -31.35
C PHE A 221 33.00 -33.63 -32.27
N ASP A 222 32.84 -33.31 -33.55
CA ASP A 222 32.72 -34.25 -34.65
C ASP A 222 33.96 -34.12 -35.52
N SER A 223 34.78 -35.16 -35.59
CA SER A 223 35.85 -35.24 -36.59
C SER A 223 35.66 -36.48 -37.42
N THR A 224 35.20 -36.26 -38.65
CA THR A 224 35.18 -37.28 -39.70
C THR A 224 36.50 -37.21 -40.46
N THR A 225 37.41 -38.15 -40.17
CA THR A 225 38.63 -38.32 -40.96
C THR A 225 38.36 -39.32 -42.08
N THR A 226 37.99 -38.81 -43.26
CA THR A 226 37.89 -39.60 -44.49
C THR A 226 39.28 -39.93 -45.01
N THR A 227 39.73 -41.17 -44.84
CA THR A 227 40.94 -41.65 -45.52
C THR A 227 40.52 -42.32 -46.83
N GLU A 228 40.22 -41.51 -47.85
CA GLU A 228 40.05 -42.01 -49.20
C GLU A 228 41.42 -42.33 -49.81
N ASN A 229 41.67 -43.61 -50.06
CA ASN A 229 42.76 -44.03 -50.95
C ASN A 229 42.18 -44.70 -52.19
N THR A 230 41.36 -43.93 -52.91
CA THR A 230 40.66 -44.31 -54.14
C THR A 230 41.64 -44.38 -55.31
N THR A 231 42.32 -45.53 -55.47
CA THR A 231 43.09 -45.82 -56.70
C THR A 231 42.15 -46.33 -57.81
N ALA A 232 41.21 -45.49 -58.21
CA ALA A 232 40.30 -45.75 -59.34
C ALA A 232 40.82 -45.06 -60.61
N SER A 233 41.84 -45.66 -61.23
CA SER A 233 42.30 -45.24 -62.57
C SER A 233 41.38 -45.80 -63.66
N THR A 234 40.27 -45.12 -63.94
CA THR A 234 39.40 -45.43 -65.10
C THR A 234 39.60 -44.40 -66.21
N ALA A 235 40.77 -44.45 -66.86
CA ALA A 235 41.05 -43.62 -68.02
C ALA A 235 40.46 -44.23 -69.30
N THR A 236 39.26 -43.81 -69.69
CA THR A 236 38.79 -43.92 -71.08
C THR A 236 39.36 -42.75 -71.88
N ASN A 237 40.49 -42.96 -72.56
CA ASN A 237 40.77 -42.28 -73.83
C ASN A 237 41.87 -42.97 -74.62
N SER A 238 41.62 -43.16 -75.92
CA SER A 238 42.59 -43.70 -76.87
C SER A 238 43.46 -42.57 -77.44
N SER A 239 44.76 -42.55 -77.12
CA SER A 239 45.84 -42.26 -78.08
C SER A 239 47.24 -42.41 -77.45
N THR A 240 48.22 -42.75 -78.28
CA THR A 240 49.59 -43.20 -77.97
C THR A 240 50.47 -42.26 -77.13
N SER A 241 51.03 -42.82 -76.06
CA SER A 241 52.03 -42.22 -75.15
C SER A 241 53.44 -42.10 -75.75
N ASP A 242 54.28 -41.20 -75.21
CA ASP A 242 55.75 -41.26 -75.07
C ASP A 242 56.15 -40.31 -73.91
N SER A 243 57.20 -40.58 -73.14
CA SER A 243 57.46 -39.86 -71.86
C SER A 243 58.93 -39.89 -71.39
N LYS A 244 59.64 -38.75 -71.38
CA LYS A 244 60.97 -38.61 -70.75
C LYS A 244 60.91 -37.87 -69.40
N GLY A 245 61.56 -38.36 -68.32
CA GLY A 245 61.66 -37.60 -67.06
C GLY A 245 62.63 -38.14 -66.00
N ARG A 246 63.23 -37.23 -65.22
CA ARG A 246 64.27 -37.48 -64.19
C ARG A 246 63.79 -37.21 -62.75
N ALA A 247 64.04 -38.12 -61.80
CA ALA A 247 63.73 -37.99 -60.38
C ALA A 247 65.00 -37.91 -59.53
N VAL A 248 65.10 -36.96 -58.58
CA VAL A 248 66.37 -36.65 -57.88
C VAL A 248 66.14 -36.50 -56.35
N SER A 249 67.01 -37.10 -55.52
CA SER A 249 66.82 -37.21 -54.05
C SER A 249 68.07 -36.81 -53.26
N SER A 250 67.93 -36.05 -52.15
CA SER A 250 69.05 -35.48 -51.37
C SER A 250 68.98 -35.77 -49.87
N GLU A 251 70.07 -36.30 -49.30
CA GLU A 251 70.31 -36.39 -47.86
C GLU A 251 71.73 -35.92 -47.51
N PHE A 252 71.80 -34.98 -46.56
CA PHE A 252 72.98 -34.32 -45.97
C PHE A 252 73.75 -33.28 -46.85
N PRO A 253 74.30 -32.21 -46.23
CA PRO A 253 74.65 -30.99 -46.98
C PRO A 253 76.08 -30.99 -47.54
N GLN A 254 76.22 -30.88 -48.87
CA GLN A 254 77.44 -30.35 -49.50
C GLN A 254 77.26 -29.94 -50.97
N ASN A 255 77.84 -28.78 -51.29
CA ASN A 255 78.28 -28.19 -52.57
C ASN A 255 77.52 -28.47 -53.90
N GLN A 256 77.32 -27.37 -54.62
CA GLN A 256 76.45 -27.20 -55.78
C GLN A 256 76.91 -27.99 -57.02
N LEU A 257 76.04 -28.83 -57.60
CA LEU A 257 76.39 -29.68 -58.75
C LEU A 257 76.20 -29.00 -60.12
N SER A 258 75.53 -27.84 -60.17
CA SER A 258 75.31 -27.04 -61.38
C SER A 258 74.90 -25.60 -61.03
N ALA A 259 75.17 -24.62 -61.90
CA ALA A 259 74.98 -23.19 -61.65
C ALA A 259 73.54 -22.74 -61.24
N ASN A 260 72.53 -23.61 -61.39
CA ASN A 260 71.14 -23.38 -60.99
C ASN A 260 70.70 -24.28 -59.83
N GLY A 261 71.33 -24.16 -58.65
CA GLY A 261 70.73 -24.57 -57.37
C GLY A 261 70.55 -26.08 -57.04
N ASP A 262 70.89 -27.02 -57.92
CA ASP A 262 70.69 -28.45 -57.65
C ASP A 262 71.74 -29.03 -56.68
N TYR A 263 71.27 -29.48 -55.51
CA TYR A 263 72.01 -30.27 -54.51
C TYR A 263 71.25 -31.58 -54.26
N ALA A 264 71.83 -32.72 -54.67
CA ALA A 264 71.20 -34.02 -54.41
C ALA A 264 72.15 -35.22 -54.49
N THR A 265 71.77 -36.27 -53.77
CA THR A 265 72.56 -37.49 -53.52
C THR A 265 72.35 -38.57 -54.60
N ASN A 266 71.25 -38.58 -55.36
CA ASN A 266 71.10 -39.44 -56.56
C ASN A 266 70.01 -38.97 -57.56
N ALA A 267 70.07 -39.40 -58.84
CA ALA A 267 69.16 -38.99 -59.94
C ALA A 267 68.78 -40.15 -60.92
N THR A 268 67.52 -40.21 -61.40
CA THR A 268 66.95 -41.35 -62.16
C THR A 268 66.07 -40.93 -63.34
N ASP A 269 66.49 -41.15 -64.60
CA ASP A 269 65.81 -40.76 -65.87
C ASP A 269 65.08 -41.94 -66.56
N ASN A 270 63.94 -41.72 -67.23
CA ASN A 270 63.27 -42.77 -68.06
C ASN A 270 62.40 -42.25 -69.23
N VAL A 271 62.22 -43.04 -70.32
CA VAL A 271 61.69 -42.70 -71.68
C VAL A 271 60.53 -43.66 -72.13
N GLY A 272 59.56 -43.29 -73.01
CA GLY A 272 58.26 -44.02 -73.19
C GLY A 272 57.88 -44.64 -74.57
N ASN A 273 56.53 -44.77 -74.81
CA ASN A 273 55.72 -45.32 -75.97
C ASN A 273 55.10 -46.76 -75.77
N ALA A 274 53.83 -47.15 -76.06
CA ALA A 274 52.64 -46.59 -76.78
C ALA A 274 51.24 -47.09 -76.22
N VAL A 275 50.13 -47.17 -77.02
CA VAL A 275 48.70 -47.43 -76.58
C VAL A 275 47.80 -48.35 -77.46
N ASN A 276 46.98 -49.24 -76.85
CA ASN A 276 45.50 -49.33 -77.05
C ASN A 276 44.75 -50.43 -76.20
N ALA A 277 43.56 -50.02 -75.70
CA ALA A 277 42.38 -50.73 -75.15
C ALA A 277 42.32 -52.27 -74.86
N ALA A 278 42.08 -52.62 -73.58
CA ALA A 278 41.20 -53.70 -73.11
C ALA A 278 40.90 -53.52 -71.60
N GLU A 279 39.69 -53.86 -71.13
CA GLU A 279 39.24 -53.62 -69.75
C GLU A 279 39.61 -54.76 -68.78
N ALA A 280 40.15 -54.41 -67.61
CA ALA A 280 40.29 -55.31 -66.46
C ALA A 280 40.02 -54.50 -65.18
N ASN A 281 39.00 -54.89 -64.42
CA ASN A 281 38.51 -54.13 -63.28
C ASN A 281 38.98 -54.79 -61.97
N SER A 282 39.81 -54.09 -61.19
CA SER A 282 40.28 -54.54 -59.87
C SER A 282 40.16 -53.40 -58.87
N ASN A 283 38.97 -53.26 -58.28
CA ASN A 283 38.75 -52.35 -57.17
C ASN A 283 39.20 -53.03 -55.87
N ASP A 284 40.25 -52.50 -55.25
CA ASP A 284 40.54 -52.75 -53.84
C ASP A 284 40.31 -51.43 -53.09
N GLU A 285 39.10 -51.26 -52.57
CA GLU A 285 38.69 -50.07 -51.82
C GLU A 285 38.85 -50.32 -50.31
N SER A 286 39.97 -49.87 -49.75
CA SER A 286 40.08 -49.68 -48.30
C SER A 286 39.60 -48.27 -47.94
N SER A 287 38.28 -48.09 -47.87
CA SER A 287 37.65 -46.87 -47.38
C SER A 287 37.55 -46.90 -45.85
N GLY A 288 38.50 -46.24 -45.18
CA GLY A 288 38.52 -46.10 -43.73
C GLY A 288 37.89 -44.78 -43.28
N ASN A 289 36.57 -44.77 -43.06
CA ASN A 289 35.91 -43.65 -42.38
C ASN A 289 36.04 -43.79 -40.86
N VAL A 290 37.00 -43.06 -40.28
CA VAL A 290 37.08 -42.88 -38.82
C VAL A 290 36.29 -41.63 -38.46
N ASN A 291 35.01 -41.82 -38.14
CA ASN A 291 34.18 -40.78 -37.54
C ASN A 291 34.35 -40.83 -36.01
N THR A 292 35.03 -39.83 -35.45
CA THR A 292 35.23 -39.68 -34.01
C THR A 292 34.29 -38.60 -33.48
N LYS A 293 33.15 -39.04 -32.94
CA LYS A 293 32.21 -38.20 -32.20
C LYS A 293 32.53 -38.26 -30.71
N GLY A 294 32.66 -37.10 -30.07
CA GLY A 294 33.03 -37.01 -28.67
C GLY A 294 32.37 -35.84 -27.96
N PHE A 295 32.26 -35.98 -26.63
CA PHE A 295 31.76 -34.94 -25.75
C PHE A 295 32.84 -34.57 -24.73
N SER A 296 33.07 -33.27 -24.53
CA SER A 296 34.05 -32.71 -23.63
C SER A 296 33.33 -32.01 -22.48
N GLY A 297 33.27 -32.66 -21.32
CA GLY A 297 32.61 -32.15 -20.13
C GLY A 297 31.60 -33.14 -19.53
N GLY A 298 30.93 -32.70 -18.46
CA GLY A 298 29.83 -33.47 -17.88
C GLY A 298 28.59 -33.40 -18.76
N MET A 299 27.97 -34.54 -19.06
CA MET A 299 26.74 -34.59 -19.86
C MET A 299 25.60 -33.70 -19.30
N PRO A 300 25.44 -33.50 -17.97
CA PRO A 300 24.51 -32.51 -17.43
C PRO A 300 24.90 -31.05 -17.72
N ASP A 301 26.20 -30.72 -17.76
CA ASP A 301 26.70 -29.37 -18.05
C ASP A 301 26.46 -29.01 -19.52
N LEU A 302 26.68 -29.95 -20.44
CA LEU A 302 26.34 -29.80 -21.86
C LEU A 302 24.83 -29.62 -22.07
N LEU A 303 24.00 -30.37 -21.33
CA LEU A 303 22.54 -30.21 -21.38
C LEU A 303 22.07 -28.87 -20.81
N LEU A 304 22.75 -28.32 -19.79
CA LEU A 304 22.45 -26.99 -19.25
C LEU A 304 22.82 -25.91 -20.26
N ARG A 305 24.04 -25.94 -20.82
CA ARG A 305 24.46 -24.98 -21.86
C ARG A 305 23.60 -25.03 -23.12
N TYR A 306 23.11 -26.21 -23.51
CA TYR A 306 22.16 -26.32 -24.62
C TYR A 306 20.76 -25.76 -24.29
N ARG A 307 20.33 -25.83 -23.03
CA ARG A 307 19.10 -25.16 -22.58
C ARG A 307 19.27 -23.64 -22.54
N GLU A 308 20.47 -23.15 -22.25
CA GLU A 308 20.82 -21.72 -22.29
C GLU A 308 20.78 -21.14 -23.72
N THR A 309 20.89 -21.96 -24.78
CA THR A 309 20.73 -21.49 -26.17
C THR A 309 19.27 -21.39 -26.64
N PHE A 310 18.28 -21.75 -25.82
CA PHE A 310 16.86 -21.64 -26.19
C PHE A 310 16.36 -20.19 -26.06
N LEU A 311 16.51 -19.41 -27.13
CA LEU A 311 15.97 -18.06 -27.24
C LEU A 311 14.45 -18.06 -27.47
N ASN A 312 13.71 -17.18 -26.78
CA ASN A 312 12.32 -16.90 -27.13
C ASN A 312 12.27 -15.72 -28.09
N ILE A 313 12.43 -15.99 -29.38
CA ILE A 313 12.57 -14.97 -30.43
C ILE A 313 11.33 -14.06 -30.50
N ASP A 314 10.13 -14.62 -30.34
CA ASP A 314 8.89 -13.84 -30.32
C ASP A 314 8.87 -12.84 -29.16
N LEU A 315 9.37 -13.24 -27.98
CA LEU A 315 9.46 -12.34 -26.83
C LEU A 315 10.52 -11.26 -27.04
N GLN A 316 11.65 -11.58 -27.68
CA GLN A 316 12.67 -10.58 -28.03
C GLN A 316 12.10 -9.52 -29.00
N ILE A 317 11.35 -9.94 -30.02
CA ILE A 317 10.63 -9.04 -30.92
C ILE A 317 9.61 -8.19 -30.15
N LEU A 318 8.85 -8.77 -29.22
CA LEU A 318 7.90 -8.01 -28.39
C LEU A 318 8.60 -6.99 -27.48
N THR A 319 9.74 -7.34 -26.86
CA THR A 319 10.54 -6.41 -26.04
C THR A 319 11.14 -5.28 -26.90
N GLU A 320 11.65 -5.58 -28.09
CA GLU A 320 12.20 -4.57 -29.00
C GLU A 320 11.11 -3.68 -29.64
N LEU A 321 9.86 -4.13 -29.62
CA LEU A 321 8.65 -3.33 -29.91
C LEU A 321 8.07 -2.66 -28.66
N GLN A 322 8.52 -3.01 -27.45
CA GLN A 322 8.18 -2.31 -26.20
C GLN A 322 9.06 -1.07 -26.02
N GLU A 323 10.26 -1.07 -26.59
CA GLU A 323 11.12 0.11 -26.81
C GLU A 323 10.67 0.97 -28.02
N PHE A 324 9.58 0.60 -28.72
CA PHE A 324 8.98 1.46 -29.74
C PHE A 324 8.50 2.76 -29.09
N PRO A 325 8.84 3.95 -29.64
CA PRO A 325 8.99 5.17 -28.84
C PRO A 325 7.71 5.66 -28.15
N GLY A 326 7.56 5.23 -26.90
CA GLY A 326 6.85 5.88 -25.82
C GLY A 326 7.82 6.08 -24.66
N ILE A 327 8.69 7.10 -24.78
CA ILE A 327 9.80 7.50 -23.87
C ILE A 327 11.16 6.81 -24.16
N ASP A 328 12.20 7.66 -24.27
CA ASP A 328 13.65 7.38 -24.29
C ASP A 328 14.30 6.45 -25.35
N GLN A 329 14.39 6.91 -26.61
CA GLN A 329 15.51 6.55 -27.51
C GLN A 329 15.88 7.58 -28.60
N ASN A 330 15.40 8.84 -28.50
CA ASN A 330 15.51 9.86 -29.55
C ASN A 330 16.87 10.58 -29.69
N PHE A 331 17.98 10.04 -29.15
CA PHE A 331 19.30 10.69 -29.28
C PHE A 331 20.24 9.94 -30.23
N ALA A 332 20.36 8.61 -30.11
CA ALA A 332 21.25 7.82 -30.97
C ALA A 332 20.75 7.78 -32.43
N ASP A 333 19.47 7.48 -32.65
CA ASP A 333 18.86 7.42 -33.99
C ASP A 333 18.71 8.81 -34.62
N LEU A 334 18.53 9.85 -33.80
CA LEU A 334 18.59 11.24 -34.26
C LEU A 334 20.01 11.56 -34.72
N VAL A 335 21.05 11.26 -33.94
CA VAL A 335 22.45 11.47 -34.33
C VAL A 335 22.81 10.68 -35.59
N GLN A 336 22.39 9.41 -35.73
CA GLN A 336 22.71 8.63 -36.92
C GLN A 336 21.94 9.12 -38.16
N SER A 337 20.65 9.44 -38.05
CA SER A 337 19.91 10.04 -39.17
C SER A 337 20.39 11.46 -39.53
N PHE A 338 20.95 12.19 -38.57
CA PHE A 338 21.62 13.47 -38.79
C PHE A 338 22.98 13.27 -39.51
N LEU A 339 23.76 12.24 -39.17
CA LEU A 339 24.98 11.86 -39.88
C LEU A 339 24.70 11.40 -41.32
N ASP A 340 23.66 10.58 -41.52
CA ASP A 340 23.24 10.12 -42.85
C ASP A 340 22.71 11.29 -43.70
N ALA A 341 22.03 12.26 -43.07
CA ALA A 341 21.62 13.51 -43.73
C ALA A 341 22.80 14.44 -44.05
N ILE A 342 23.83 14.50 -43.21
CA ILE A 342 25.06 15.26 -43.47
C ILE A 342 25.77 14.73 -44.73
N GLU A 343 25.89 13.41 -44.88
CA GLU A 343 26.51 12.79 -46.07
C GLU A 343 25.68 13.08 -47.35
N GLN A 344 24.37 13.24 -47.22
CA GLN A 344 23.46 13.57 -48.32
C GLN A 344 23.39 15.08 -48.65
N ILE A 345 23.70 15.97 -47.70
CA ILE A 345 23.71 17.43 -47.88
C ILE A 345 25.02 17.93 -48.50
N THR A 346 26.12 17.17 -48.39
CA THR A 346 27.42 17.55 -48.99
C THR A 346 27.44 17.74 -50.51
N ASP A 347 26.40 17.31 -51.24
CA ASP A 347 26.30 17.46 -52.69
C ASP A 347 25.54 18.71 -53.18
N ASP A 348 24.74 19.41 -52.35
CA ASP A 348 23.87 20.51 -52.81
C ASP A 348 23.84 21.78 -51.90
N ASN A 349 24.59 22.80 -52.36
CA ASN A 349 24.53 24.25 -52.01
C ASN A 349 25.17 24.74 -50.69
N ASN A 350 25.90 25.86 -50.79
CA ASN A 350 26.68 26.47 -49.69
C ASN A 350 25.85 27.27 -48.65
N GLU A 351 24.58 27.57 -48.90
CA GLU A 351 23.80 28.44 -48.00
C GLU A 351 23.20 27.66 -46.81
N THR A 352 22.85 26.38 -47.01
CA THR A 352 22.40 25.46 -45.95
C THR A 352 23.52 25.08 -44.97
N ILE A 353 24.78 25.07 -45.43
CA ILE A 353 25.95 24.82 -44.57
C ILE A 353 26.07 25.87 -43.47
N ALA A 354 25.80 27.15 -43.75
CA ALA A 354 25.91 28.22 -42.76
C ALA A 354 24.79 28.15 -41.69
N GLU A 355 23.57 27.76 -42.08
CA GLU A 355 22.47 27.53 -41.14
C GLU A 355 22.71 26.27 -40.29
N PHE A 356 23.27 25.21 -40.89
CA PHE A 356 23.68 24.00 -40.19
C PHE A 356 24.85 24.26 -39.22
N GLU A 357 25.89 25.01 -39.63
CA GLU A 357 26.98 25.43 -38.76
C GLU A 357 26.46 26.29 -37.59
N ALA A 358 25.46 27.15 -37.81
CA ALA A 358 24.83 27.92 -36.74
C ALA A 358 24.02 27.04 -35.78
N LEU A 359 23.28 26.03 -36.29
CA LEU A 359 22.49 25.11 -35.46
C LEU A 359 23.38 24.14 -34.67
N PHE A 360 24.45 23.65 -35.29
CA PHE A 360 25.47 22.83 -34.64
C PHE A 360 26.30 23.62 -33.64
N ALA A 361 26.60 24.90 -33.92
CA ALA A 361 27.22 25.81 -32.95
C ALA A 361 26.28 26.13 -31.78
N ALA A 362 24.97 26.23 -32.00
CA ALA A 362 23.97 26.37 -30.93
C ALA A 362 23.90 25.10 -30.06
N PHE A 363 23.89 23.91 -30.68
CA PHE A 363 23.93 22.63 -29.97
C PHE A 363 25.24 22.44 -29.16
N GLN A 364 26.41 22.75 -29.76
CA GLN A 364 27.66 22.80 -29.00
C GLN A 364 27.67 23.91 -27.95
N ALA A 365 26.91 25.00 -28.10
CA ALA A 365 26.79 26.02 -27.07
C ALA A 365 26.04 25.53 -25.82
N GLU A 366 25.28 24.43 -25.89
CA GLU A 366 24.57 23.84 -24.74
C GLU A 366 25.37 22.78 -23.96
N ILE A 367 26.41 22.18 -24.58
CA ILE A 367 27.22 21.11 -23.97
C ILE A 367 28.64 21.60 -23.61
N ARG A 368 29.16 21.20 -22.43
CA ARG A 368 30.56 21.44 -22.01
C ARG A 368 31.26 20.15 -21.59
N SER A 369 32.32 19.79 -22.30
CA SER A 369 33.23 18.68 -21.96
C SER A 369 34.23 19.13 -20.89
N ALA A 370 34.46 18.34 -19.84
CA ALA A 370 35.47 18.64 -18.83
C ALA A 370 36.90 18.59 -19.42
N ARG A 371 37.20 17.66 -20.32
CA ARG A 371 38.51 17.58 -21.01
C ARG A 371 38.79 18.82 -21.86
N ALA A 372 37.78 19.44 -22.48
CA ALA A 372 37.95 20.68 -23.24
C ALA A 372 38.43 21.86 -22.38
N PHE A 373 38.19 21.83 -21.06
CA PHE A 373 38.68 22.82 -20.10
C PHE A 373 39.98 22.41 -19.39
N GLY A 374 40.54 21.24 -19.72
CA GLY A 374 41.85 20.78 -19.24
C GLY A 374 41.83 19.66 -18.19
N ALA A 375 40.67 19.08 -17.87
CA ALA A 375 40.61 17.91 -16.99
C ALA A 375 41.31 16.71 -17.66
N THR A 376 42.14 15.98 -16.91
CA THR A 376 42.91 14.84 -17.43
C THR A 376 42.24 13.50 -17.14
N GLY A 377 41.60 13.37 -15.96
CA GLY A 377 40.93 12.13 -15.53
C GLY A 377 41.92 10.99 -15.28
N ASP A 378 43.12 11.29 -14.78
CA ASP A 378 44.24 10.36 -14.59
C ASP A 378 44.37 9.75 -13.18
N GLY A 379 43.52 10.15 -12.23
CA GLY A 379 43.52 9.70 -10.84
C GLY A 379 44.63 10.29 -9.96
N VAL A 380 45.35 11.31 -10.44
CA VAL A 380 46.49 11.95 -9.76
C VAL A 380 46.37 13.48 -9.76
N THR A 381 46.00 14.05 -10.89
CA THR A 381 45.80 15.48 -11.10
C THR A 381 44.52 15.95 -10.39
N ASN A 382 44.56 17.12 -9.76
CA ASN A 382 43.35 17.73 -9.21
C ASN A 382 42.52 18.34 -10.35
N ASP A 383 41.48 17.63 -10.77
CA ASP A 383 40.62 18.00 -11.89
C ASP A 383 39.53 19.02 -11.53
N ALA A 384 39.24 19.21 -10.23
CA ALA A 384 38.16 20.07 -9.76
C ALA A 384 38.13 21.48 -10.40
N PRO A 385 39.25 22.22 -10.56
CA PRO A 385 39.22 23.55 -11.17
C PRO A 385 38.82 23.52 -12.66
N PHE A 386 39.14 22.45 -13.39
CA PHE A 386 38.82 22.31 -14.81
C PHE A 386 37.38 21.86 -15.03
N ILE A 387 36.90 20.93 -14.19
CA ILE A 387 35.48 20.52 -14.19
C ILE A 387 34.60 21.70 -13.75
N GLN A 388 35.01 22.48 -12.73
CA GLN A 388 34.30 23.69 -12.33
C GLN A 388 34.27 24.73 -13.47
N ALA A 389 35.38 24.93 -14.18
CA ALA A 389 35.38 25.85 -15.33
C ALA A 389 34.43 25.40 -16.47
N ALA A 390 34.29 24.08 -16.68
CA ALA A 390 33.30 23.53 -17.60
C ALA A 390 31.87 23.76 -17.09
N ILE A 391 31.60 23.49 -15.80
CA ILE A 391 30.32 23.79 -15.13
C ILE A 391 29.97 25.27 -15.28
N ASP A 392 30.88 26.19 -14.96
CA ASP A 392 30.69 27.63 -15.03
C ASP A 392 30.33 28.10 -16.44
N ALA A 393 30.94 27.48 -17.46
CA ALA A 393 30.71 27.79 -18.88
C ALA A 393 29.44 27.16 -19.48
N THR A 394 28.78 26.21 -18.80
CA THR A 394 27.51 25.60 -19.26
C THR A 394 26.36 26.61 -19.10
N PRO A 395 25.51 26.83 -20.13
CA PRO A 395 24.35 27.70 -19.99
C PRO A 395 23.29 27.10 -19.07
N ASP A 396 22.34 27.92 -18.63
CA ASP A 396 21.13 27.43 -17.95
C ASP A 396 20.31 26.54 -18.90
N GLY A 397 19.91 25.36 -18.41
CA GLY A 397 19.33 24.26 -19.19
C GLY A 397 20.35 23.34 -19.89
N GLY A 398 21.65 23.66 -19.87
CA GLY A 398 22.69 22.90 -20.58
C GLY A 398 23.26 21.69 -19.83
N THR A 399 24.21 21.00 -20.45
CA THR A 399 24.85 19.79 -19.91
C THR A 399 26.36 19.94 -19.78
N THR A 400 26.91 19.65 -18.60
CA THR A 400 28.35 19.37 -18.42
C THR A 400 28.58 17.86 -18.48
N ILE A 401 29.46 17.42 -19.38
CA ILE A 401 29.89 16.03 -19.51
C ILE A 401 31.29 15.90 -18.90
N VAL A 402 31.45 15.01 -17.93
CA VAL A 402 32.74 14.52 -17.45
C VAL A 402 32.96 13.14 -18.07
N GLU A 403 33.84 13.09 -19.07
CA GLU A 403 34.07 11.88 -19.86
C GLU A 403 34.65 10.71 -19.02
N PRO A 404 34.67 9.46 -19.53
CA PRO A 404 35.25 8.34 -18.79
C PRO A 404 36.70 8.60 -18.35
N GLY A 405 37.00 8.34 -17.08
CA GLY A 405 38.26 8.68 -16.42
C GLY A 405 38.16 8.62 -14.89
N THR A 406 39.27 8.88 -14.19
CA THR A 406 39.29 9.00 -12.72
C THR A 406 39.70 10.42 -12.33
N TYR A 407 38.78 11.19 -11.76
CA TYR A 407 38.95 12.62 -11.54
C TYR A 407 39.13 12.93 -10.05
N VAL A 408 40.22 13.60 -9.68
CA VAL A 408 40.47 13.94 -8.26
C VAL A 408 39.85 15.28 -7.92
N ILE A 409 38.96 15.28 -6.93
CA ILE A 409 38.30 16.48 -6.39
C ILE A 409 39.02 16.89 -5.10
N GLY A 410 40.06 17.71 -5.26
CA GLY A 410 40.99 18.11 -4.18
C GLY A 410 40.88 19.57 -3.72
N THR A 411 40.03 20.40 -4.34
CA THR A 411 39.87 21.82 -4.01
C THR A 411 38.41 22.23 -3.88
N GLY A 412 37.73 21.69 -2.87
CA GLY A 412 36.31 21.94 -2.58
C GLY A 412 35.33 21.17 -3.48
N PRO A 413 34.01 21.35 -3.27
CA PRO A 413 32.97 20.74 -4.09
C PRO A 413 32.94 21.31 -5.51
N LEU A 414 32.51 20.49 -6.46
CA LEU A 414 31.95 20.97 -7.72
C LEU A 414 30.62 21.67 -7.41
N LEU A 415 30.60 22.99 -7.52
CA LEU A 415 29.49 23.85 -7.10
C LEU A 415 28.67 24.28 -8.31
N ILE A 416 27.40 23.88 -8.33
CA ILE A 416 26.39 24.33 -9.29
C ILE A 416 25.45 25.27 -8.55
N SER A 417 25.36 26.53 -8.97
CA SER A 417 24.41 27.48 -8.38
C SER A 417 23.92 28.52 -9.37
N GLY A 418 22.70 29.02 -9.14
CA GLY A 418 22.09 30.10 -9.93
C GLY A 418 21.60 29.70 -11.34
N LYS A 419 21.73 28.43 -11.72
CA LYS A 419 21.30 27.87 -13.00
C LYS A 419 20.99 26.38 -12.87
N SER A 420 20.12 25.88 -13.73
CA SER A 420 19.82 24.47 -13.91
C SER A 420 20.78 23.87 -14.92
N ILE A 421 21.42 22.74 -14.59
CA ILE A 421 22.20 21.96 -15.56
C ILE A 421 22.05 20.46 -15.30
N THR A 422 22.37 19.67 -16.32
CA THR A 422 22.73 18.26 -16.17
C THR A 422 24.25 18.14 -15.97
N LEU A 423 24.68 17.45 -14.92
CA LEU A 423 26.04 16.97 -14.74
C LEU A 423 26.05 15.47 -15.06
N ASP A 424 26.56 15.14 -16.24
CA ASP A 424 26.73 13.77 -16.70
C ASP A 424 28.12 13.26 -16.32
N LEU A 425 28.14 12.25 -15.45
CA LEU A 425 29.31 11.54 -14.95
C LEU A 425 29.29 10.06 -15.37
N THR A 426 28.56 9.71 -16.45
CA THR A 426 28.48 8.33 -16.94
C THR A 426 29.89 7.78 -17.20
N ASP A 427 30.18 6.61 -16.61
CA ASP A 427 31.49 5.94 -16.60
C ASP A 427 32.68 6.75 -16.00
N ALA A 428 32.43 7.89 -15.34
CA ALA A 428 33.44 8.64 -14.61
C ALA A 428 33.58 8.16 -13.15
N VAL A 429 34.82 8.07 -12.67
CA VAL A 429 35.14 7.81 -11.25
C VAL A 429 35.52 9.15 -10.59
N ILE A 430 34.83 9.54 -9.54
CA ILE A 430 35.07 10.80 -8.82
C ILE A 430 35.77 10.50 -7.50
N GLN A 431 37.01 10.94 -7.33
CA GLN A 431 37.81 10.72 -6.12
C GLN A 431 37.84 11.96 -5.23
N GLN A 432 37.03 11.95 -4.18
CA GLN A 432 36.99 12.97 -3.13
C GLN A 432 38.29 12.95 -2.32
N LYS A 433 39.00 14.09 -2.25
CA LYS A 433 40.29 14.24 -1.55
C LYS A 433 40.30 15.44 -0.57
N ASN A 434 39.13 15.81 -0.05
CA ASN A 434 38.95 16.91 0.89
C ASN A 434 37.76 16.63 1.83
N ASP A 435 37.62 17.40 2.91
CA ASP A 435 36.56 17.26 3.94
C ASP A 435 35.37 18.20 3.68
N GLU A 436 35.00 18.35 2.41
CA GLU A 436 33.80 19.01 1.91
C GLU A 436 33.09 18.04 0.93
N GLU A 437 31.87 18.32 0.46
CA GLU A 437 31.19 17.47 -0.51
C GLU A 437 31.97 17.34 -1.83
N ALA A 438 31.72 16.29 -2.62
CA ALA A 438 32.27 16.16 -3.96
C ALA A 438 31.49 17.01 -4.98
N VAL A 439 30.16 17.03 -4.86
CA VAL A 439 29.24 17.79 -5.74
C VAL A 439 28.15 18.48 -4.90
N SER A 440 27.88 19.75 -5.17
CA SER A 440 26.82 20.53 -4.52
C SER A 440 26.00 21.30 -5.53
N PHE A 441 24.70 21.02 -5.63
CA PHE A 441 23.74 21.83 -6.37
C PHE A 441 22.95 22.73 -5.41
N GLN A 442 22.90 24.02 -5.69
CA GLN A 442 22.30 25.04 -4.83
C GLN A 442 21.38 25.96 -5.63
N GLY A 443 20.06 25.77 -5.46
CA GLY A 443 19.05 26.70 -5.96
C GLY A 443 18.92 27.93 -5.06
N THR A 444 17.81 28.67 -5.19
CA THR A 444 17.68 29.99 -4.56
C THR A 444 16.24 30.29 -4.20
N LEU A 445 16.03 30.85 -3.00
CA LEU A 445 14.78 31.49 -2.58
C LEU A 445 14.87 32.99 -2.91
N GLU A 446 13.76 33.59 -3.34
CA GLU A 446 13.63 35.04 -3.44
C GLU A 446 13.75 35.72 -2.05
N THR A 447 13.93 37.03 -2.05
CA THR A 447 13.85 37.85 -0.82
C THR A 447 12.54 37.58 -0.09
N ALA A 448 12.63 37.21 1.19
CA ALA A 448 11.48 36.93 2.02
C ALA A 448 10.57 38.17 2.17
N LEU A 449 9.26 37.93 2.15
CA LEU A 449 8.22 38.92 2.40
C LEU A 449 7.47 38.57 3.69
N ASP A 450 7.16 39.58 4.49
CA ASP A 450 6.33 39.41 5.68
C ASP A 450 4.89 39.08 5.27
N VAL A 451 4.26 38.17 6.01
CA VAL A 451 2.86 37.79 5.82
C VAL A 451 2.02 38.42 6.92
N SER A 452 1.18 39.39 6.54
CA SER A 452 0.35 40.15 7.48
C SER A 452 -0.97 39.46 7.86
N ASN A 453 -1.41 38.48 7.07
CA ASN A 453 -2.63 37.72 7.29
C ASN A 453 -2.52 36.35 6.60
N ILE A 454 -3.04 35.31 7.25
CA ILE A 454 -3.14 33.93 6.73
C ILE A 454 -4.57 33.46 6.99
N THR A 455 -5.27 33.03 5.93
CA THR A 455 -6.66 32.59 6.00
C THR A 455 -6.88 31.33 5.19
N VAL A 456 -7.56 30.35 5.76
CA VAL A 456 -8.02 29.17 5.02
C VAL A 456 -9.23 29.57 4.17
N VAL A 457 -9.19 29.23 2.89
CA VAL A 457 -10.22 29.54 1.89
C VAL A 457 -10.54 28.29 1.07
N THR A 458 -11.71 28.25 0.44
CA THR A 458 -12.07 27.21 -0.53
C THR A 458 -11.91 27.76 -1.94
N THR A 459 -11.27 27.00 -2.85
CA THR A 459 -11.17 27.35 -4.27
C THR A 459 -11.82 26.27 -5.13
N THR A 460 -12.35 26.70 -6.27
CA THR A 460 -12.84 25.81 -7.34
C THR A 460 -11.88 25.94 -8.53
N GLY A 461 -10.86 25.09 -8.56
CA GLY A 461 -10.00 24.95 -9.75
C GLY A 461 -10.75 24.22 -10.86
N ASP A 462 -11.16 22.98 -10.55
CA ASP A 462 -11.65 22.01 -11.52
C ASP A 462 -12.84 21.24 -10.90
N GLU A 463 -14.00 21.89 -10.86
CA GLU A 463 -15.33 21.44 -10.37
C GLU A 463 -15.46 20.93 -8.91
N THR A 464 -14.36 20.58 -8.26
CA THR A 464 -14.32 20.14 -6.85
C THR A 464 -13.86 21.29 -5.95
N PRO A 465 -14.63 21.66 -4.90
CA PRO A 465 -14.14 22.58 -3.87
C PRO A 465 -12.93 21.97 -3.16
N ARG A 466 -11.80 22.68 -3.17
CA ARG A 466 -10.56 22.28 -2.48
C ARG A 466 -10.14 23.34 -1.47
N GLU A 467 -9.58 22.88 -0.36
CA GLU A 467 -8.98 23.77 0.64
C GLU A 467 -7.68 24.39 0.10
N ALA A 468 -7.48 25.66 0.44
CA ALA A 468 -6.35 26.47 0.04
C ALA A 468 -6.05 27.51 1.13
N VAL A 469 -4.88 28.15 1.03
CA VAL A 469 -4.44 29.17 1.97
C VAL A 469 -4.31 30.50 1.22
N GLN A 470 -5.03 31.53 1.65
CA GLN A 470 -4.83 32.89 1.18
C GLN A 470 -3.94 33.66 2.15
N VAL A 471 -2.86 34.24 1.63
CA VAL A 471 -1.87 35.03 2.38
C VAL A 471 -1.78 36.47 1.86
N THR A 472 -1.57 37.43 2.76
CA THR A 472 -1.39 38.86 2.42
C THR A 472 0.06 39.29 2.64
N LEU A 473 0.74 39.63 1.54
CA LEU A 473 2.18 39.96 1.45
C LEU A 473 2.45 41.44 1.77
N SER A 474 3.63 41.74 2.33
CA SER A 474 4.06 43.12 2.61
C SER A 474 4.43 43.95 1.37
N ALA A 475 4.70 43.32 0.23
CA ALA A 475 5.03 43.95 -1.04
C ALA A 475 4.37 43.20 -2.23
N PRO A 476 4.14 43.87 -3.38
CA PRO A 476 3.60 43.22 -4.57
C PRO A 476 4.64 42.30 -5.24
N VAL A 477 4.20 41.16 -5.75
CA VAL A 477 5.02 40.17 -6.48
C VAL A 477 4.45 39.85 -7.86
N THR A 478 5.31 39.27 -8.71
CA THR A 478 4.97 38.80 -10.07
C THR A 478 4.82 37.28 -10.15
N TRP A 479 4.43 36.63 -9.05
CA TRP A 479 4.28 35.18 -9.02
C TRP A 479 3.11 34.71 -9.90
N SER A 480 3.26 33.55 -10.52
CA SER A 480 2.30 32.96 -11.46
C SER A 480 1.71 31.66 -10.94
N ARG A 481 0.57 31.22 -11.51
CA ARG A 481 -0.02 29.92 -11.17
C ARG A 481 0.99 28.81 -11.45
N GLY A 482 1.24 27.96 -10.45
CA GLY A 482 2.25 26.89 -10.49
C GLY A 482 3.55 27.22 -9.76
N ASP A 483 3.84 28.49 -9.46
CA ASP A 483 5.05 28.85 -8.71
C ASP A 483 5.09 28.19 -7.32
N VAL A 484 6.22 27.61 -6.95
CA VAL A 484 6.46 27.01 -5.64
C VAL A 484 6.93 28.07 -4.65
N VAL A 485 6.25 28.18 -3.50
CA VAL A 485 6.59 29.12 -2.43
C VAL A 485 6.83 28.39 -1.12
N LYS A 486 7.86 28.82 -0.36
CA LYS A 486 8.12 28.35 1.00
C LYS A 486 7.50 29.36 1.98
N LEU A 487 6.46 28.94 2.68
CA LEU A 487 5.90 29.66 3.84
C LEU A 487 6.64 29.17 5.10
N VAL A 488 7.13 30.09 5.93
CA VAL A 488 7.82 29.82 7.20
C VAL A 488 7.23 30.66 8.32
N ALA A 489 7.43 30.25 9.57
CA ALA A 489 7.17 31.08 10.74
C ALA A 489 8.07 30.68 11.91
N ASP A 490 8.18 31.57 12.90
CA ASP A 490 8.97 31.37 14.12
C ASP A 490 8.23 30.58 15.23
N ASP A 491 7.07 30.01 14.91
CA ASP A 491 6.46 28.95 15.69
C ASP A 491 7.43 27.75 15.81
N VAL A 492 7.48 27.17 17.00
CA VAL A 492 8.24 25.95 17.25
C VAL A 492 7.54 24.80 16.52
N LEU A 493 8.31 23.96 15.83
CA LEU A 493 7.79 22.81 15.09
C LEU A 493 7.12 21.82 16.05
N PRO A 494 5.78 21.63 16.00
CA PRO A 494 5.08 20.85 17.01
C PRO A 494 5.50 19.40 17.01
N GLY A 495 5.78 18.87 18.21
CA GLY A 495 6.25 17.51 18.44
C GLY A 495 7.70 17.26 18.01
N SER A 496 8.49 18.29 17.70
CA SER A 496 9.90 18.12 17.33
C SER A 496 10.79 17.76 18.53
N ARG A 497 12.05 17.34 18.25
CA ARG A 497 13.08 17.04 19.27
C ARG A 497 13.28 18.16 20.30
N THR A 498 12.93 19.38 19.91
CA THR A 498 13.32 20.63 20.56
C THR A 498 12.09 21.47 20.99
N ASP A 499 10.90 20.86 20.98
CA ASP A 499 9.61 21.47 21.40
C ASP A 499 9.50 21.71 22.93
N GLY A 500 10.59 21.50 23.67
CA GLY A 500 10.65 21.74 25.10
C GLY A 500 10.85 23.22 25.45
N ALA A 501 10.05 23.75 26.38
CA ALA A 501 10.24 25.09 26.93
C ALA A 501 11.65 25.32 27.54
N ALA A 502 12.32 24.25 27.97
CA ALA A 502 13.69 24.26 28.50
C ALA A 502 14.79 24.33 27.42
N ILE A 503 14.49 24.07 26.15
CA ILE A 503 15.46 24.15 25.04
C ILE A 503 15.64 25.63 24.65
N PRO A 504 16.87 26.14 24.50
CA PRO A 504 17.10 27.52 24.08
C PRO A 504 16.38 27.87 22.76
N PRO A 505 15.79 29.06 22.59
CA PRO A 505 15.10 29.44 21.35
C PRO A 505 15.98 29.36 20.09
N ALA A 506 17.31 29.45 20.24
CA ALA A 506 18.31 29.29 19.19
C ALA A 506 18.47 27.84 18.68
N GLU A 507 18.01 26.87 19.45
CA GLU A 507 18.21 25.43 19.22
C GLU A 507 16.87 24.73 18.91
N ARG A 508 15.86 25.46 18.42
CA ARG A 508 14.53 24.90 18.14
C ARG A 508 14.29 24.65 16.66
N ASN A 509 13.64 23.54 16.34
CA ASN A 509 13.08 23.29 15.03
C ASN A 509 11.88 24.23 14.82
N ARG A 510 11.70 24.75 13.60
CA ARG A 510 10.68 25.76 13.29
C ARG A 510 9.81 25.35 12.11
N VAL A 511 8.60 25.86 12.09
CA VAL A 511 7.59 25.53 11.07
C VAL A 511 7.96 26.09 9.70
N GLY A 512 7.71 25.30 8.67
CA GLY A 512 7.98 25.67 7.30
C GLY A 512 7.35 24.64 6.37
N GLN A 513 6.72 25.11 5.30
CA GLN A 513 6.13 24.25 4.29
C GLN A 513 6.18 24.85 2.89
N PHE A 514 6.23 23.99 1.89
CA PHE A 514 6.00 24.36 0.50
C PHE A 514 4.50 24.37 0.17
N LEU A 515 4.10 25.33 -0.65
CA LEU A 515 2.77 25.45 -1.25
C LEU A 515 2.95 25.91 -2.71
N THR A 516 1.95 25.68 -3.56
CA THR A 516 1.96 26.17 -4.95
C THR A 516 0.96 27.31 -5.13
N VAL A 517 1.36 28.36 -5.87
CA VAL A 517 0.49 29.50 -6.17
C VAL A 517 -0.63 29.04 -7.10
N GLN A 518 -1.88 29.24 -6.70
CA GLN A 518 -3.07 29.03 -7.55
C GLN A 518 -3.45 30.31 -8.30
N ALA A 519 -3.41 31.45 -7.60
CA ALA A 519 -3.79 32.75 -8.15
C ALA A 519 -3.16 33.90 -7.34
N MET A 520 -2.80 34.98 -8.03
CA MET A 520 -2.50 36.27 -7.43
C MET A 520 -3.71 37.20 -7.56
N ASN A 521 -4.04 37.89 -6.48
CA ASN A 521 -5.19 38.80 -6.35
C ASN A 521 -4.73 40.21 -5.93
N GLY A 522 -5.57 41.20 -6.20
CA GLY A 522 -5.25 42.61 -5.96
C GLY A 522 -4.06 43.10 -6.81
N PRO A 523 -3.26 44.06 -6.33
CA PRO A 523 -2.08 44.56 -7.05
C PRO A 523 -0.86 43.60 -6.93
N GLY A 524 -1.10 42.29 -6.88
CA GLY A 524 -0.06 41.29 -6.65
C GLY A 524 0.36 41.12 -5.17
N THR A 525 -0.45 41.57 -4.21
CA THR A 525 -0.15 41.48 -2.76
C THR A 525 -0.93 40.40 -2.01
N VAL A 526 -1.85 39.69 -2.67
CA VAL A 526 -2.62 38.60 -2.05
C VAL A 526 -2.44 37.34 -2.87
N ALA A 527 -1.79 36.33 -2.31
CA ALA A 527 -1.59 35.04 -2.97
C ALA A 527 -2.58 34.00 -2.42
N THR A 528 -3.26 33.29 -3.31
CA THR A 528 -4.02 32.08 -2.97
C THR A 528 -3.16 30.88 -3.34
N LEU A 529 -2.90 30.01 -2.37
CA LEU A 529 -1.94 28.91 -2.42
C LEU A 529 -2.66 27.56 -2.25
N MET A 530 -2.38 26.56 -3.09
CA MET A 530 -2.98 25.22 -2.96
C MET A 530 -2.38 24.44 -1.79
N GLY A 531 -3.23 23.78 -1.02
CA GLY A 531 -2.84 22.90 0.08
C GLY A 531 -3.47 23.32 1.42
N VAL A 532 -3.18 22.52 2.45
CA VAL A 532 -3.62 22.75 3.84
C VAL A 532 -2.44 23.17 4.71
N LEU A 533 -2.68 23.95 5.77
CA LEU A 533 -1.66 24.24 6.78
C LEU A 533 -1.47 23.01 7.66
N ARG A 534 -0.26 22.43 7.69
CA ARG A 534 0.04 21.23 8.48
C ARG A 534 0.53 21.53 9.89
N ASP A 535 0.97 22.75 10.14
CA ASP A 535 1.57 23.26 11.37
C ASP A 535 1.11 24.73 11.58
N PRO A 536 1.20 25.30 12.79
CA PRO A 536 0.77 26.67 13.07
C PRO A 536 1.75 27.69 12.48
N PHE A 537 1.26 28.70 11.76
CA PHE A 537 2.04 29.82 11.23
C PHE A 537 1.54 31.14 11.85
N THR A 538 1.93 31.42 13.10
CA THR A 538 1.37 32.52 13.90
C THR A 538 2.39 33.55 14.39
N ILE A 539 3.68 33.20 14.46
CA ILE A 539 4.75 34.05 14.97
C ILE A 539 5.68 34.44 13.81
N ASN A 540 5.78 35.73 13.47
CA ASN A 540 6.68 36.21 12.40
C ASN A 540 6.59 35.39 11.07
N PRO A 541 5.38 35.17 10.51
CA PRO A 541 5.24 34.39 9.29
C PRO A 541 5.80 35.16 8.09
N ARG A 542 6.63 34.47 7.31
CA ARG A 542 7.38 35.02 6.16
C ARG A 542 7.28 34.04 4.99
N ILE A 543 7.36 34.53 3.76
CA ILE A 543 7.20 33.72 2.56
C ILE A 543 8.15 34.16 1.45
N ALA A 544 8.70 33.21 0.70
CA ALA A 544 9.51 33.45 -0.49
C ALA A 544 9.16 32.44 -1.59
N ARG A 545 9.25 32.85 -2.85
CA ARG A 545 9.23 31.91 -3.98
C ARG A 545 10.55 31.17 -4.05
N LEU A 546 10.48 29.86 -4.21
CA LEU A 546 11.61 29.04 -4.63
C LEU A 546 11.78 29.25 -6.14
N LEU A 547 12.94 29.73 -6.58
CA LEU A 547 13.17 29.90 -8.02
C LEU A 547 13.11 28.52 -8.72
N PRO A 548 12.65 28.45 -9.99
CA PRO A 548 12.54 27.20 -10.74
C PRO A 548 13.91 26.73 -11.25
N ILE A 549 14.86 26.57 -10.31
CA ILE A 549 16.20 26.05 -10.55
C ILE A 549 16.19 24.57 -10.15
N THR A 550 16.66 23.71 -11.05
CA THR A 550 16.83 22.27 -10.82
C THR A 550 18.30 21.86 -10.95
N GLY A 551 18.59 20.58 -10.79
CA GLY A 551 19.89 19.98 -11.02
C GLY A 551 19.72 18.49 -11.30
N HIS A 552 20.35 18.01 -12.36
CA HIS A 552 20.30 16.60 -12.75
C HIS A 552 21.72 16.02 -12.63
N LEU A 553 21.87 14.97 -11.83
CA LEU A 553 23.11 14.20 -11.72
C LEU A 553 22.89 12.81 -12.32
N VAL A 554 23.69 12.45 -13.32
CA VAL A 554 23.60 11.16 -14.02
C VAL A 554 24.92 10.42 -13.90
N GLY A 555 24.89 9.15 -13.48
CA GLY A 555 26.07 8.30 -13.41
C GLY A 555 27.02 8.61 -12.24
N GLY A 556 28.30 8.29 -12.44
CA GLY A 556 29.39 8.51 -11.49
C GLY A 556 29.60 7.37 -10.48
N ASP A 557 30.85 6.90 -10.33
CA ASP A 557 31.31 6.14 -9.16
C ASP A 557 32.12 7.05 -8.23
N PHE A 558 31.46 7.53 -7.18
CA PHE A 558 32.05 8.36 -6.15
C PHE A 558 32.85 7.51 -5.16
N GLN A 559 34.13 7.81 -5.05
CA GLN A 559 35.10 7.12 -4.22
C GLN A 559 35.87 8.13 -3.36
N VAL A 560 36.46 7.65 -2.27
CA VAL A 560 37.41 8.45 -1.49
C VAL A 560 38.81 8.17 -2.02
N HIS A 561 39.56 9.23 -2.33
CA HIS A 561 40.95 9.10 -2.79
C HIS A 561 41.79 8.30 -1.76
N PRO A 562 42.64 7.34 -2.18
CA PRO A 562 43.39 6.47 -1.26
C PRO A 562 44.11 7.17 -0.10
N ASP A 563 44.88 8.24 -0.38
CA ASP A 563 45.53 9.08 0.64
C ASP A 563 44.59 9.62 1.73
N PHE A 564 43.31 9.80 1.40
CA PHE A 564 42.31 10.46 2.25
C PHE A 564 41.46 9.48 3.06
N VAL A 565 41.41 8.19 2.68
CA VAL A 565 40.62 7.13 3.33
C VAL A 565 40.90 7.00 4.83
N ALA A 566 42.14 7.26 5.26
CA ALA A 566 42.60 7.11 6.65
C ALA A 566 42.46 8.38 7.52
N THR A 567 41.92 9.48 6.99
CA THR A 567 41.94 10.80 7.65
C THR A 567 40.82 11.04 8.66
N ASN A 568 39.83 10.15 8.75
CA ASN A 568 38.63 10.32 9.57
C ASN A 568 37.83 11.61 9.27
N PHE A 569 37.82 12.01 8.00
CA PHE A 569 36.97 13.08 7.45
C PHE A 569 35.46 12.78 7.63
N ASN A 570 34.64 13.83 7.63
CA ASN A 570 33.24 13.84 8.07
C ASN A 570 32.27 14.54 7.09
N SER A 571 32.67 14.73 5.83
CA SER A 571 31.82 15.33 4.80
C SER A 571 30.88 14.36 4.10
N GLY A 572 29.83 14.93 3.49
CA GLY A 572 28.95 14.22 2.56
C GLY A 572 29.62 13.93 1.22
N VAL A 573 28.91 13.32 0.27
CA VAL A 573 29.41 13.14 -1.10
C VAL A 573 28.66 14.03 -2.09
N ILE A 574 27.32 14.00 -2.06
CA ILE A 574 26.45 14.82 -2.91
C ILE A 574 25.51 15.63 -2.02
N GLN A 575 25.36 16.93 -2.30
CA GLN A 575 24.36 17.79 -1.65
C GLN A 575 23.45 18.44 -2.70
N MET A 576 22.13 18.33 -2.48
CA MET A 576 21.09 19.06 -3.20
C MET A 576 20.43 20.03 -2.22
N LEU A 577 20.40 21.33 -2.52
CA LEU A 577 19.89 22.36 -1.60
C LEU A 577 18.98 23.38 -2.29
N SER A 578 17.75 23.53 -1.80
CA SER A 578 16.78 24.54 -2.26
C SER A 578 16.50 24.51 -3.78
N LEU A 579 16.26 23.32 -4.31
CA LEU A 579 15.98 23.07 -5.74
C LEU A 579 14.52 22.64 -5.95
N GLN A 580 13.97 22.93 -7.14
CA GLN A 580 12.72 22.34 -7.62
C GLN A 580 13.03 21.14 -8.52
N HIS A 581 12.44 19.98 -8.21
CA HIS A 581 12.53 18.74 -8.98
C HIS A 581 13.95 18.29 -9.39
N PRO A 582 14.97 18.34 -8.49
CA PRO A 582 16.30 17.82 -8.82
C PRO A 582 16.29 16.29 -8.95
N THR A 583 17.17 15.75 -9.79
CA THR A 583 17.31 14.30 -10.00
C THR A 583 18.73 13.79 -9.71
N ILE A 584 18.81 12.57 -9.18
CA ILE A 584 20.05 11.77 -9.10
C ILE A 584 19.73 10.39 -9.67
N GLN A 585 20.46 9.95 -10.69
CA GLN A 585 20.16 8.72 -11.42
C GLN A 585 21.42 7.92 -11.74
N ASN A 586 21.35 6.59 -11.60
CA ASN A 586 22.43 5.65 -11.98
C ASN A 586 23.77 5.88 -11.25
N THR A 587 23.74 6.52 -10.07
CA THR A 587 24.93 6.92 -9.32
C THR A 587 25.37 5.85 -8.32
N LYS A 588 26.69 5.65 -8.21
CA LYS A 588 27.31 4.77 -7.21
C LYS A 588 28.16 5.58 -6.25
N ILE A 589 28.03 5.33 -4.95
CA ILE A 589 28.89 5.85 -3.89
C ILE A 589 29.58 4.64 -3.24
N SER A 590 30.83 4.40 -3.60
CA SER A 590 31.62 3.29 -3.06
C SER A 590 32.01 3.49 -1.59
N ARG A 591 32.15 4.74 -1.12
CA ARG A 591 32.41 5.10 0.28
C ARG A 591 32.09 6.58 0.54
N SER A 592 31.45 6.89 1.68
CA SER A 592 31.31 8.27 2.21
C SER A 592 31.94 8.44 3.60
N GLY A 593 32.29 9.70 3.95
CA GLY A 593 32.84 10.09 5.26
C GLY A 593 31.78 10.32 6.34
N SER A 594 30.57 10.68 5.93
CA SER A 594 29.36 10.72 6.76
C SER A 594 28.15 10.28 5.92
N GLN A 595 27.22 11.19 5.59
CA GLN A 595 26.14 10.88 4.64
C GLN A 595 26.66 10.65 3.20
N GLY A 596 25.98 9.81 2.42
CA GLY A 596 26.19 9.75 0.97
C GLY A 596 25.57 10.96 0.28
N ILE A 597 24.25 11.07 0.38
CA ILE A 597 23.45 12.13 -0.26
C ILE A 597 22.76 12.96 0.83
N GLY A 598 22.95 14.28 0.80
CA GLY A 598 22.18 15.25 1.57
C GLY A 598 21.12 15.92 0.70
N MET A 599 19.86 15.86 1.12
CA MET A 599 18.75 16.62 0.54
C MET A 599 18.33 17.71 1.54
N GLY A 600 18.31 18.96 1.10
CA GLY A 600 17.95 20.10 1.95
C GLY A 600 16.93 21.00 1.26
N ASN A 601 15.76 21.20 1.88
CA ASN A 601 14.76 22.17 1.43
C ASN A 601 14.39 22.05 -0.06
N CYS A 602 14.38 20.84 -0.61
CA CYS A 602 14.03 20.61 -2.02
C CYS A 602 12.53 20.36 -2.16
N TYR A 603 11.97 20.66 -3.33
CA TYR A 603 10.57 20.38 -3.66
C TYR A 603 10.50 19.35 -4.79
N GLY A 604 9.90 18.18 -4.56
CA GLY A 604 9.61 17.19 -5.60
C GLY A 604 10.84 16.46 -6.18
N TYR A 605 11.88 16.22 -5.38
CA TYR A 605 13.11 15.56 -5.86
C TYR A 605 12.89 14.09 -6.28
N VAL A 606 13.78 13.56 -7.14
CA VAL A 606 13.81 12.15 -7.53
C VAL A 606 15.22 11.59 -7.36
N ILE A 607 15.36 10.45 -6.70
CA ILE A 607 16.61 9.68 -6.62
C ILE A 607 16.28 8.27 -7.09
N ASP A 608 16.91 7.80 -8.17
CA ASP A 608 16.62 6.50 -8.77
C ASP A 608 17.90 5.70 -9.09
N ASN A 609 17.84 4.38 -8.89
CA ASN A 609 18.93 3.46 -9.22
C ASN A 609 20.30 3.90 -8.63
N VAL A 610 20.30 4.26 -7.35
CA VAL A 610 21.52 4.68 -6.62
C VAL A 610 22.04 3.56 -5.73
N MET A 611 23.34 3.30 -5.78
CA MET A 611 24.03 2.33 -4.92
C MET A 611 24.95 3.04 -3.93
N ILE A 612 24.84 2.76 -2.63
CA ILE A 612 25.75 3.28 -1.59
C ILE A 612 26.33 2.09 -0.82
N ASN A 613 27.62 1.81 -1.02
CA ASN A 613 28.27 0.59 -0.53
C ASN A 613 28.76 0.64 0.91
N TYR A 614 29.04 1.85 1.43
CA TYR A 614 29.54 2.07 2.78
C TYR A 614 29.39 3.53 3.16
N ALA A 615 28.85 3.80 4.36
CA ALA A 615 28.84 5.12 4.95
C ALA A 615 29.46 5.07 6.35
N ARG A 616 30.51 5.86 6.61
CA ARG A 616 31.23 5.84 7.89
C ARG A 616 30.29 6.24 9.03
N ASN A 617 30.18 5.36 10.02
CA ASN A 617 29.35 5.56 11.20
C ASN A 617 30.17 5.43 12.48
N GLU A 618 30.41 6.56 13.14
CA GLU A 618 31.06 6.70 14.44
C GLU A 618 30.21 7.65 15.28
N PRO A 619 29.16 7.15 15.98
CA PRO A 619 28.22 7.99 16.71
C PRO A 619 28.90 8.97 17.67
N GLY A 620 28.58 10.26 17.53
CA GLY A 620 29.24 11.37 18.23
C GLY A 620 30.23 12.15 17.35
N THR A 621 30.71 11.56 16.25
CA THR A 621 31.59 12.21 15.26
C THR A 621 30.95 12.23 13.88
N ALA A 622 30.62 11.05 13.33
CA ALA A 622 30.11 10.86 11.97
C ALA A 622 28.90 9.92 11.98
N LEU A 623 27.84 10.24 11.23
CA LEU A 623 26.64 9.41 11.13
C LEU A 623 26.50 8.91 9.69
N GLY A 624 26.67 7.60 9.50
CA GLY A 624 26.77 6.98 8.18
C GLY A 624 25.41 6.82 7.51
N TYR A 625 24.86 7.90 6.96
CA TYR A 625 23.57 7.86 6.26
C TYR A 625 23.74 7.56 4.77
N GLY A 626 22.82 6.80 4.18
CA GLY A 626 22.74 6.69 2.72
C GLY A 626 22.22 8.01 2.15
N ILE A 627 20.93 8.28 2.36
CA ILE A 627 20.28 9.56 2.09
C ILE A 627 19.83 10.19 3.42
N ASN A 628 20.11 11.47 3.61
CA ASN A 628 19.60 12.29 4.72
C ASN A 628 18.74 13.43 4.15
N ASP A 629 17.45 13.43 4.46
CA ASP A 629 16.47 14.39 3.93
C ASP A 629 15.97 15.37 4.99
N GLY A 630 16.31 16.66 4.84
CA GLY A 630 15.95 17.73 5.77
C GLY A 630 15.11 18.84 5.14
N ALA A 631 13.89 19.03 5.67
CA ALA A 631 12.96 20.11 5.29
C ALA A 631 12.52 20.15 3.82
N SER A 632 12.73 19.06 3.07
CA SER A 632 12.24 18.87 1.70
C SER A 632 10.80 18.33 1.70
N GLU A 633 10.11 18.45 0.57
CA GLU A 633 8.76 17.89 0.41
C GLU A 633 8.58 17.13 -0.90
N PHE A 634 7.71 16.12 -0.88
CA PHE A 634 7.28 15.33 -2.05
C PHE A 634 8.42 14.59 -2.79
N GLY A 635 9.49 14.26 -2.07
CA GLY A 635 10.60 13.49 -2.63
C GLY A 635 10.22 12.07 -3.04
N LYS A 636 10.93 11.51 -4.01
CA LYS A 636 10.82 10.12 -4.46
C LYS A 636 12.20 9.47 -4.45
N VAL A 637 12.30 8.29 -3.86
CA VAL A 637 13.52 7.47 -3.86
C VAL A 637 13.15 6.07 -4.34
N SER A 638 13.71 5.61 -5.46
CA SER A 638 13.36 4.33 -6.08
C SER A 638 14.57 3.48 -6.45
N ASN A 639 14.41 2.15 -6.38
CA ASN A 639 15.40 1.18 -6.88
C ASN A 639 16.83 1.31 -6.29
N CYS A 640 16.98 1.96 -5.13
CA CYS A 640 18.27 2.21 -4.50
C CYS A 640 18.76 1.05 -3.61
N HIS A 641 20.06 0.80 -3.61
CA HIS A 641 20.72 -0.26 -2.84
C HIS A 641 21.72 0.31 -1.83
N PHE A 642 21.50 0.06 -0.54
CA PHE A 642 22.32 0.59 0.56
C PHE A 642 22.95 -0.56 1.35
N ILE A 643 24.27 -0.56 1.43
CA ILE A 643 25.08 -1.57 2.12
C ILE A 643 25.90 -0.86 3.20
N GLN A 644 26.00 -1.48 4.39
CA GLN A 644 26.83 -0.98 5.51
C GLN A 644 26.63 0.51 5.85
N THR A 645 25.38 0.99 5.79
CA THR A 645 24.98 2.30 6.33
C THR A 645 24.45 2.15 7.76
N ARG A 646 24.41 3.25 8.53
CA ARG A 646 23.64 3.31 9.78
C ARG A 646 22.14 3.31 9.49
N HIS A 647 21.73 4.17 8.53
CA HIS A 647 20.40 4.25 7.94
C HIS A 647 20.55 4.40 6.43
N ALA A 648 19.82 3.60 5.66
CA ALA A 648 19.74 3.71 4.20
C ALA A 648 19.11 5.04 3.79
N TRP A 649 18.01 5.40 4.45
CA TRP A 649 17.34 6.69 4.32
C TRP A 649 16.88 7.16 5.71
N THR A 650 17.03 8.46 5.99
CA THR A 650 16.63 9.11 7.26
C THR A 650 16.21 10.56 7.04
N THR A 651 15.57 11.17 8.03
CA THR A 651 15.17 12.59 8.00
C THR A 651 15.92 13.46 9.02
N GLY A 652 15.86 14.78 8.88
CA GLY A 652 16.15 15.69 9.99
C GLY A 652 15.86 17.18 9.74
N ALA A 653 15.13 17.81 10.65
CA ALA A 653 14.91 19.26 10.68
C ALA A 653 16.06 20.01 11.38
N ASN A 654 16.37 21.21 10.89
CA ASN A 654 17.40 22.07 11.47
C ASN A 654 16.93 22.67 12.81
N ALA A 655 17.83 22.73 13.79
CA ALA A 655 17.67 23.54 14.99
C ALA A 655 18.17 24.97 14.72
N ILE A 656 17.30 25.98 14.86
CA ILE A 656 17.53 27.35 14.41
C ILE A 656 16.92 28.43 15.32
N PRO A 657 17.53 29.63 15.42
CA PRO A 657 16.95 30.77 16.10
C PRO A 657 15.72 31.34 15.37
N PRO A 658 14.90 32.17 16.06
CA PRO A 658 13.92 32.98 15.38
C PRO A 658 14.59 33.87 14.33
N ASP A 659 13.87 34.15 13.24
CA ASP A 659 14.32 35.00 12.14
C ASP A 659 15.58 34.50 11.38
N ASP A 660 15.88 33.20 11.38
CA ASP A 660 16.98 32.60 10.59
C ASP A 660 16.62 32.46 9.08
N VAL A 661 17.56 31.93 8.30
CA VAL A 661 17.44 31.65 6.86
C VAL A 661 16.32 30.64 6.55
N LEU A 662 15.40 31.04 5.66
CA LEU A 662 14.19 30.31 5.28
C LEU A 662 14.43 28.85 4.85
N SER A 663 15.56 28.55 4.19
CA SER A 663 15.88 27.19 3.72
C SER A 663 16.14 26.19 4.84
N ARG A 664 16.23 26.64 6.11
CA ARG A 664 16.40 25.76 7.27
C ARG A 664 15.08 25.41 7.97
N TYR A 665 13.98 26.08 7.61
CA TYR A 665 12.68 25.92 8.25
C TYR A 665 11.87 24.74 7.66
N GLY A 666 11.10 24.10 8.53
CA GLY A 666 10.16 23.04 8.17
C GLY A 666 10.65 21.63 8.44
N ARG A 667 9.76 20.70 8.12
CA ARG A 667 9.95 19.26 8.27
C ARG A 667 9.96 18.56 6.92
N THR A 668 10.56 17.38 6.88
CA THR A 668 10.45 16.47 5.74
C THR A 668 9.02 15.94 5.64
N TYR A 669 8.36 16.13 4.50
CA TYR A 669 6.95 15.78 4.31
C TYR A 669 6.65 15.06 2.99
N GLY A 670 5.89 13.96 3.07
CA GLY A 670 5.31 13.30 1.89
C GLY A 670 6.33 12.59 0.98
N THR A 671 7.54 12.32 1.46
CA THR A 671 8.55 11.56 0.72
C THR A 671 8.15 10.09 0.59
N ILE A 672 8.31 9.52 -0.60
CA ILE A 672 8.03 8.11 -0.90
C ILE A 672 9.34 7.39 -1.23
N ILE A 673 9.61 6.29 -0.55
CA ILE A 673 10.76 5.40 -0.77
C ILE A 673 10.20 4.06 -1.27
N SER A 674 10.59 3.62 -2.46
CA SER A 674 10.02 2.45 -3.15
C SER A 674 11.07 1.48 -3.70
N ALA A 675 10.85 0.18 -3.54
CA ALA A 675 11.73 -0.87 -4.07
C ALA A 675 13.22 -0.79 -3.65
N CYS A 676 13.52 -0.02 -2.59
CA CYS A 676 14.88 0.11 -2.06
C CYS A 676 15.28 -1.03 -1.12
N THR A 677 16.58 -1.34 -1.06
CA THR A 677 17.13 -2.38 -0.17
C THR A 677 18.15 -1.83 0.83
N SER A 678 18.05 -2.19 2.11
CA SER A 678 19.11 -1.99 3.12
C SER A 678 19.73 -3.32 3.51
N GLN A 679 21.06 -3.44 3.53
CA GLN A 679 21.76 -4.65 3.97
C GLN A 679 22.94 -4.39 4.91
N GLY A 680 23.03 -5.19 5.98
CA GLY A 680 24.19 -5.22 6.88
C GLY A 680 24.41 -3.90 7.61
N GLY A 681 23.34 -3.14 7.84
CA GLY A 681 23.40 -1.81 8.39
C GLY A 681 23.53 -1.81 9.92
N GLN A 682 24.28 -0.85 10.45
CA GLN A 682 24.64 -0.81 11.89
C GLN A 682 23.52 -0.35 12.82
N HIS A 683 22.34 0.01 12.28
CA HIS A 683 21.16 0.35 13.06
C HIS A 683 19.88 0.04 12.27
N ALA A 684 18.99 1.02 12.08
CA ALA A 684 17.73 0.85 11.37
C ALA A 684 17.97 0.95 9.87
N GLY A 685 17.40 0.04 9.07
CA GLY A 685 17.50 0.12 7.61
C GLY A 685 16.87 1.41 7.12
N PHE A 686 15.57 1.57 7.37
CA PHE A 686 14.84 2.81 7.08
C PHE A 686 14.43 3.50 8.39
N ASP A 687 14.71 4.80 8.50
CA ASP A 687 14.50 5.60 9.71
C ASP A 687 13.70 6.87 9.41
N THR A 688 12.93 7.33 10.38
CA THR A 688 12.35 8.69 10.44
C THR A 688 12.62 9.29 11.81
N HIS A 689 12.78 10.61 11.84
CA HIS A 689 12.94 11.37 13.07
C HIS A 689 11.66 12.12 13.41
N ILE A 690 11.48 12.47 14.68
CA ILE A 690 10.20 12.94 15.25
C ILE A 690 9.65 14.22 14.60
N ASP A 691 10.49 14.95 13.90
CA ASP A 691 10.13 16.09 13.06
C ASP A 691 9.44 15.72 11.74
N ALA A 692 9.55 14.50 11.21
CA ALA A 692 8.98 14.10 9.92
C ALA A 692 7.45 13.90 9.93
N ASP A 693 6.83 13.96 8.74
CA ASP A 693 5.39 13.73 8.54
C ASP A 693 5.10 13.01 7.20
N ASN A 694 4.19 12.04 7.20
CA ASN A 694 3.65 11.37 5.99
C ASN A 694 4.68 10.70 5.04
N VAL A 695 5.88 10.36 5.54
CA VAL A 695 6.85 9.52 4.82
C VAL A 695 6.30 8.11 4.59
N THR A 696 6.47 7.55 3.39
CA THR A 696 5.99 6.22 3.02
C THR A 696 7.11 5.33 2.47
N PHE A 697 7.25 4.13 3.02
CA PHE A 697 8.11 3.05 2.50
C PHE A 697 7.23 2.00 1.81
N THR A 698 7.54 1.63 0.57
CA THR A 698 6.71 0.68 -0.20
C THR A 698 7.52 -0.34 -1.01
N GLY A 699 7.26 -1.64 -0.81
CA GLY A 699 8.01 -2.70 -1.49
C GLY A 699 9.52 -2.74 -1.14
N CYS A 700 9.93 -2.13 -0.03
CA CYS A 700 11.32 -2.12 0.42
C CYS A 700 11.72 -3.43 1.09
N PHE A 701 13.00 -3.76 1.05
CA PHE A 701 13.60 -4.92 1.71
C PHE A 701 14.71 -4.51 2.68
N VAL A 702 14.81 -5.17 3.83
CA VAL A 702 15.88 -4.94 4.81
C VAL A 702 16.46 -6.26 5.33
N ALA A 703 17.79 -6.41 5.28
CA ALA A 703 18.48 -7.61 5.75
C ALA A 703 19.62 -7.29 6.72
N ASP A 704 19.77 -8.11 7.76
CA ASP A 704 20.92 -8.08 8.68
C ASP A 704 21.12 -6.69 9.35
N ASN A 705 20.02 -6.09 9.81
CA ASN A 705 19.92 -4.76 10.43
C ASN A 705 19.32 -4.88 11.86
N ILE A 706 19.65 -3.95 12.77
CA ILE A 706 19.05 -3.97 14.12
C ILE A 706 17.53 -3.70 14.06
N PHE A 707 17.10 -2.72 13.25
CA PHE A 707 15.68 -2.46 13.00
C PHE A 707 15.43 -2.50 11.49
N ALA A 708 14.33 -3.09 11.02
CA ALA A 708 13.97 -2.95 9.61
C ALA A 708 13.45 -1.52 9.33
N TYR A 709 12.40 -1.13 10.04
CA TYR A 709 11.75 0.18 9.91
C TYR A 709 11.64 0.85 11.28
N ASN A 710 12.17 2.06 11.41
CA ASN A 710 12.18 2.82 12.65
C ASN A 710 11.42 4.13 12.46
N LEU A 711 10.18 4.14 12.93
CA LEU A 711 9.19 5.17 12.68
C LEU A 711 9.08 6.13 13.87
N ARG A 712 9.30 7.41 13.61
CA ARG A 712 9.11 8.52 14.56
C ARG A 712 8.56 9.71 13.81
N GLY A 713 7.67 10.45 14.42
CA GLY A 713 6.98 11.58 13.79
C GLY A 713 5.52 11.22 13.58
N ARG A 714 4.90 11.61 12.48
CA ARG A 714 3.46 11.35 12.29
C ARG A 714 3.10 10.82 10.92
N ASN A 715 2.05 9.99 10.88
CA ASN A 715 1.41 9.50 9.66
C ASN A 715 2.30 8.66 8.72
N HIS A 716 3.39 8.06 9.21
CA HIS A 716 4.29 7.25 8.38
C HIS A 716 3.71 5.89 7.99
N ASN A 717 4.03 5.44 6.78
CA ASN A 717 3.47 4.22 6.19
C ASN A 717 4.56 3.22 5.79
N VAL A 718 4.29 1.93 5.99
CA VAL A 718 5.11 0.80 5.52
C VAL A 718 4.19 -0.17 4.78
N PHE A 719 4.34 -0.29 3.47
CA PHE A 719 3.40 -0.99 2.58
C PHE A 719 4.06 -2.07 1.72
N GLY A 720 3.60 -3.33 1.79
CA GLY A 720 4.11 -4.41 0.95
C GLY A 720 5.61 -4.70 1.13
N CYS A 721 6.19 -4.26 2.25
CA CYS A 721 7.61 -4.36 2.53
C CYS A 721 7.99 -5.74 3.08
N SER A 722 9.29 -6.03 3.11
CA SER A 722 9.81 -7.22 3.80
C SER A 722 11.11 -6.96 4.56
N ALA A 723 11.44 -7.87 5.47
CA ALA A 723 12.72 -7.87 6.18
C ALA A 723 13.18 -9.29 6.54
N GLN A 724 14.49 -9.45 6.76
CA GLN A 724 15.11 -10.72 7.11
C GLN A 724 16.24 -10.54 8.13
N ASN A 725 16.37 -11.49 9.08
CA ASN A 725 17.45 -11.53 10.08
C ASN A 725 17.62 -10.20 10.85
N VAL A 726 16.54 -9.64 11.39
CA VAL A 726 16.58 -8.37 12.13
C VAL A 726 16.40 -8.59 13.63
N ASP A 727 16.85 -7.67 14.48
CA ASP A 727 16.47 -7.75 15.91
C ASP A 727 15.02 -7.30 16.10
N PHE A 728 14.67 -6.19 15.45
CA PHE A 728 13.33 -5.61 15.47
C PHE A 728 12.80 -5.44 14.04
N GLY A 729 11.56 -5.81 13.80
CA GLY A 729 10.90 -5.56 12.51
C GLY A 729 10.55 -4.08 12.35
N VAL A 730 9.36 -3.70 12.83
CA VAL A 730 8.96 -2.28 12.92
C VAL A 730 9.11 -1.80 14.36
N ASN A 731 9.80 -0.70 14.58
CA ASN A 731 9.73 0.07 15.81
C ASN A 731 9.02 1.41 15.54
N ILE A 732 7.93 1.68 16.25
CA ILE A 732 7.30 2.99 16.35
C ILE A 732 7.64 3.52 17.75
N SER A 733 8.27 4.69 17.86
CA SER A 733 8.63 5.26 19.18
C SER A 733 8.73 6.77 19.16
N ASP A 734 8.45 7.39 20.31
CA ASP A 734 8.76 8.80 20.52
C ASP A 734 10.29 9.05 20.54
N GLU A 735 10.68 10.32 20.39
CA GLU A 735 12.05 10.76 20.58
C GLU A 735 12.07 12.12 21.27
N ALA A 736 12.92 12.24 22.29
CA ALA A 736 12.95 13.35 23.23
C ALA A 736 11.55 13.67 23.81
N LEU A 737 11.02 14.86 23.54
CA LEU A 737 9.75 15.36 24.07
C LEU A 737 8.62 15.32 23.04
N GLY A 738 8.88 14.76 21.85
CA GLY A 738 7.94 14.72 20.73
C GLY A 738 6.98 13.54 20.76
N HIS A 739 6.12 13.44 19.74
CA HIS A 739 5.02 12.46 19.72
C HIS A 739 4.97 11.64 18.43
N SER A 740 4.91 10.31 18.55
CA SER A 740 4.80 9.35 17.45
C SER A 740 3.37 8.80 17.33
N TYR A 741 2.70 9.03 16.20
CA TYR A 741 1.29 8.61 16.01
C TYR A 741 0.82 8.52 14.55
N GLY A 742 -0.33 7.87 14.33
CA GLY A 742 -1.02 7.84 13.04
C GLY A 742 -0.41 6.91 11.99
N HIS A 743 0.56 6.09 12.38
CA HIS A 743 1.32 5.22 11.47
C HIS A 743 0.48 4.05 10.94
N THR A 744 0.77 3.61 9.72
CA THR A 744 0.20 2.40 9.11
C THR A 744 1.29 1.42 8.70
N VAL A 745 1.14 0.16 9.08
CA VAL A 745 1.92 -0.97 8.57
C VAL A 745 0.94 -1.91 7.88
N ASP A 746 1.10 -2.17 6.58
CA ASP A 746 0.21 -3.03 5.80
C ASP A 746 1.01 -3.94 4.85
N GLY A 747 0.74 -5.25 4.82
CA GLY A 747 1.38 -6.18 3.90
C GLY A 747 2.87 -6.46 4.18
N LEU A 748 3.28 -6.42 5.45
CA LEU A 748 4.67 -6.60 5.87
C LEU A 748 5.01 -8.09 6.10
N THR A 749 6.08 -8.61 5.49
CA THR A 749 6.63 -9.95 5.82
C THR A 749 8.01 -9.85 6.47
N ILE A 750 8.18 -10.40 7.67
CA ILE A 750 9.47 -10.47 8.37
C ILE A 750 9.87 -11.94 8.53
N HIS A 751 11.00 -12.34 7.93
CA HIS A 751 11.54 -13.69 8.01
C HIS A 751 12.74 -13.74 8.98
N GLY A 752 12.46 -14.10 10.23
CA GLY A 752 13.43 -14.13 11.33
C GLY A 752 13.55 -12.78 12.03
N HIS A 753 13.07 -12.72 13.28
CA HIS A 753 13.37 -11.62 14.20
C HIS A 753 13.86 -12.12 15.57
N SER A 754 14.93 -11.53 16.10
CA SER A 754 15.53 -11.96 17.37
C SER A 754 14.83 -11.40 18.62
N ASN A 755 14.20 -10.21 18.53
CA ASN A 755 13.73 -9.46 19.70
C ASN A 755 12.22 -9.12 19.66
N VAL A 756 11.75 -8.27 18.73
CA VAL A 756 10.31 -7.99 18.59
C VAL A 756 9.93 -7.76 17.13
N GLY A 757 8.92 -8.48 16.62
CA GLY A 757 8.39 -8.29 15.26
C GLY A 757 7.85 -6.87 15.04
N ILE A 758 6.90 -6.43 15.88
CA ILE A 758 6.36 -5.06 15.86
C ILE A 758 6.36 -4.46 17.27
N ARG A 759 7.14 -3.40 17.47
CA ARG A 759 7.27 -2.67 18.73
C ARG A 759 6.68 -1.27 18.59
N ILE A 760 5.77 -0.90 19.50
CA ILE A 760 5.08 0.40 19.51
C ILE A 760 5.24 0.98 20.91
N GLN A 761 5.98 2.08 21.04
CA GLN A 761 6.38 2.65 22.32
C GLN A 761 6.12 4.16 22.36
N ALA A 762 4.85 4.52 22.59
CA ALA A 762 4.51 5.91 22.86
C ALA A 762 4.91 6.28 24.30
N ARG A 763 5.36 7.52 24.48
CA ARG A 763 5.45 8.26 25.75
C ARG A 763 6.14 7.45 26.85
N GLN A 764 7.32 6.94 26.50
CA GLN A 764 8.19 6.14 27.35
C GLN A 764 8.68 6.92 28.59
N PRO A 765 9.28 6.24 29.59
CA PRO A 765 9.83 6.90 30.75
C PRO A 765 10.77 8.07 30.43
N GLY A 766 10.51 9.23 31.03
CA GLY A 766 11.19 10.50 30.75
C GLY A 766 10.47 11.44 29.77
N HIS A 767 9.39 11.02 29.12
CA HIS A 767 8.56 11.89 28.28
C HIS A 767 7.63 12.80 29.14
N PRO A 768 7.30 14.06 28.76
CA PRO A 768 6.45 14.95 29.57
C PRO A 768 5.02 14.44 29.84
N GLN A 769 4.55 13.50 29.01
CA GLN A 769 3.28 12.78 29.17
C GLN A 769 3.51 11.28 29.41
N GLU A 770 4.60 10.93 30.10
CA GLU A 770 4.89 9.54 30.51
C GLU A 770 3.66 8.87 31.12
N GLY A 771 3.36 7.63 30.67
CA GLY A 771 2.23 6.86 31.17
C GLY A 771 0.85 7.36 30.71
N VAL A 772 0.75 8.37 29.84
CA VAL A 772 -0.52 8.80 29.24
C VAL A 772 -0.70 8.10 27.88
N ARG A 773 -1.73 7.28 27.70
CA ARG A 773 -1.96 6.57 26.41
C ARG A 773 -2.23 7.54 25.25
N GLU A 774 -1.55 7.34 24.12
CA GLU A 774 -1.85 7.93 22.82
C GLU A 774 -3.15 7.33 22.25
N GLN A 775 -4.10 8.19 21.90
CA GLN A 775 -5.44 7.78 21.43
C GLN A 775 -5.53 7.73 19.90
N ARG A 776 -4.63 8.44 19.19
CA ARG A 776 -4.55 8.39 17.73
C ARG A 776 -4.00 7.02 17.32
N GLN A 777 -4.72 6.35 16.43
CA GLN A 777 -4.52 4.94 16.18
C GLN A 777 -3.26 4.68 15.35
N VAL A 778 -2.58 3.57 15.66
CA VAL A 778 -1.64 2.91 14.76
C VAL A 778 -2.35 1.72 14.12
N TYR A 779 -2.25 1.58 12.80
CA TYR A 779 -2.85 0.48 12.06
C TYR A 779 -1.78 -0.56 11.68
N VAL A 780 -2.06 -1.83 11.93
CA VAL A 780 -1.14 -2.95 11.63
C VAL A 780 -1.93 -4.06 10.93
N ARG A 781 -1.76 -4.22 9.62
CA ARG A 781 -2.61 -5.14 8.84
C ARG A 781 -1.78 -6.06 7.95
N ASN A 782 -2.33 -7.26 7.68
CA ASN A 782 -1.77 -8.21 6.71
C ASN A 782 -0.27 -8.48 6.96
N VAL A 783 0.11 -8.69 8.22
CA VAL A 783 1.51 -8.88 8.63
C VAL A 783 1.80 -10.35 8.82
N ASN A 784 2.92 -10.81 8.25
CA ASN A 784 3.43 -12.16 8.39
C ASN A 784 4.79 -12.14 9.09
N LEU A 785 4.82 -12.54 10.37
CA LEU A 785 6.04 -12.69 11.16
C LEU A 785 6.42 -14.18 11.13
N GLU A 786 7.34 -14.53 10.25
CA GLU A 786 7.86 -15.88 10.11
C GLU A 786 9.10 -16.06 10.98
N ARG A 787 9.24 -17.24 11.59
CA ARG A 787 10.46 -17.64 12.30
C ARG A 787 10.92 -16.66 13.39
N GLY A 788 10.00 -16.06 14.15
CA GLY A 788 10.32 -15.22 15.30
C GLY A 788 10.93 -16.02 16.46
N GLU A 789 11.98 -15.50 17.10
CA GLU A 789 12.61 -16.12 18.28
C GLU A 789 12.10 -15.52 19.60
N SER A 790 11.31 -14.45 19.53
CA SER A 790 10.82 -13.65 20.65
C SER A 790 9.45 -13.04 20.32
N LEU A 791 8.97 -12.03 21.07
CA LEU A 791 7.69 -11.34 20.94
C LEU A 791 7.28 -11.02 19.48
N ALA A 792 6.04 -11.35 19.12
CA ALA A 792 5.45 -10.90 17.86
C ALA A 792 5.10 -9.41 17.90
N MET A 793 4.49 -8.95 18.99
CA MET A 793 4.11 -7.53 19.15
C MET A 793 4.26 -7.05 20.59
N GLN A 794 4.72 -5.81 20.76
CA GLN A 794 4.88 -5.18 22.07
C GLN A 794 4.40 -3.72 22.01
N ILE A 795 3.44 -3.36 22.85
CA ILE A 795 2.70 -2.08 22.80
C ILE A 795 2.77 -1.38 24.17
N PHE A 796 3.28 -0.15 24.20
CA PHE A 796 3.29 0.73 25.38
C PHE A 796 2.56 2.04 25.09
N ASN A 797 1.67 2.43 26.01
CA ASN A 797 0.89 3.67 25.99
C ASN A 797 0.26 3.99 24.63
N ALA A 798 -0.18 3.01 23.83
CA ALA A 798 -0.70 3.26 22.48
C ALA A 798 -2.07 2.63 22.22
N THR A 799 -2.74 3.10 21.18
CA THR A 799 -3.99 2.54 20.66
C THR A 799 -3.73 1.95 19.28
N VAL A 800 -3.90 0.64 19.14
CA VAL A 800 -3.51 -0.15 17.97
C VAL A 800 -4.72 -0.90 17.43
N VAL A 801 -4.92 -0.82 16.12
CA VAL A 801 -5.91 -1.59 15.37
C VAL A 801 -5.16 -2.57 14.48
N ALA A 802 -5.26 -3.86 14.80
CA ALA A 802 -4.56 -4.94 14.12
C ALA A 802 -5.54 -5.85 13.34
N SER A 803 -5.15 -6.34 12.17
CA SER A 803 -5.97 -7.32 11.42
C SER A 803 -5.14 -8.23 10.53
N ASN A 804 -5.48 -9.52 10.44
CA ASN A 804 -4.77 -10.50 9.60
C ASN A 804 -3.27 -10.57 9.95
N ILE A 805 -2.97 -10.86 11.22
CA ILE A 805 -1.59 -11.05 11.69
C ILE A 805 -1.30 -12.54 11.75
N ASN A 806 -0.22 -12.99 11.11
CA ASN A 806 0.35 -14.32 11.29
C ASN A 806 1.67 -14.20 12.07
N ALA A 807 1.86 -15.00 13.11
CA ALA A 807 3.05 -15.00 13.95
C ALA A 807 3.52 -16.44 14.23
N GLN A 808 4.56 -16.87 13.54
CA GLN A 808 5.24 -18.15 13.73
C GLN A 808 6.46 -17.98 14.63
N PHE A 809 6.55 -18.78 15.68
CA PHE A 809 7.65 -18.81 16.63
C PHE A 809 8.48 -20.08 16.45
N ILE A 810 9.81 -19.95 16.53
CA ILE A 810 10.75 -21.08 16.37
C ILE A 810 11.72 -21.19 17.55
N GLY A 811 12.27 -22.39 17.77
CA GLY A 811 13.41 -22.60 18.66
C GLY A 811 13.05 -22.57 20.15
N VAL A 812 13.12 -21.39 20.78
CA VAL A 812 12.88 -21.20 22.21
C VAL A 812 11.50 -20.56 22.40
N MET A 813 10.66 -21.12 23.26
CA MET A 813 9.37 -20.51 23.58
C MET A 813 9.58 -19.19 24.34
N PRO A 814 9.01 -18.07 23.85
CA PRO A 814 9.18 -16.77 24.49
C PRO A 814 8.30 -16.61 25.73
N ASP A 815 8.65 -15.67 26.61
CA ASP A 815 7.92 -15.43 27.86
C ASP A 815 6.46 -14.92 27.63
N SER A 816 6.20 -14.34 26.45
CA SER A 816 4.86 -14.01 25.93
C SER A 816 4.89 -13.78 24.41
N GLY A 817 3.74 -13.89 23.72
CA GLY A 817 3.64 -13.64 22.28
C GLY A 817 3.35 -12.18 21.93
N PHE A 818 2.35 -11.59 22.59
CA PHE A 818 1.89 -10.22 22.42
C PHE A 818 1.88 -9.54 23.79
N GLN A 819 2.48 -8.35 23.93
CA GLN A 819 2.57 -7.63 25.21
C GLN A 819 1.90 -6.25 25.13
N LEU A 820 1.04 -5.93 26.12
CA LEU A 820 0.29 -4.68 26.21
C LEU A 820 0.52 -4.00 27.57
N VAL A 821 1.02 -2.77 27.54
CA VAL A 821 1.26 -1.93 28.73
C VAL A 821 0.53 -0.60 28.57
N ASN A 822 -0.46 -0.30 29.42
CA ASN A 822 -1.34 0.88 29.28
C ASN A 822 -1.91 1.05 27.85
N SER A 823 -2.20 -0.05 27.16
CA SER A 823 -2.40 -0.04 25.70
C SER A 823 -3.71 -0.69 25.30
N TYR A 824 -4.31 -0.16 24.24
CA TYR A 824 -5.54 -0.68 23.65
C TYR A 824 -5.17 -1.42 22.36
N LEU A 825 -5.43 -2.72 22.31
CA LEU A 825 -5.33 -3.51 21.09
C LEU A 825 -6.74 -3.93 20.67
N LEU A 826 -7.14 -3.52 19.46
CA LEU A 826 -8.31 -4.02 18.77
C LEU A 826 -7.83 -4.89 17.61
N ALA A 827 -7.96 -6.20 17.74
CA ALA A 827 -7.35 -7.20 16.87
C ALA A 827 -8.40 -8.10 16.20
N ASP A 828 -8.25 -8.34 14.90
CA ASP A 828 -9.10 -9.26 14.13
C ASP A 828 -8.24 -10.31 13.39
N ASN A 829 -8.70 -11.55 13.34
CA ASN A 829 -8.05 -12.66 12.61
C ASN A 829 -6.54 -12.79 12.88
N ILE A 830 -6.19 -13.19 14.11
CA ILE A 830 -4.80 -13.43 14.53
C ILE A 830 -4.47 -14.92 14.44
N ASN A 831 -3.34 -15.26 13.82
CA ASN A 831 -2.82 -16.62 13.74
C ASN A 831 -1.48 -16.68 14.49
N VAL A 832 -1.33 -17.65 15.38
CA VAL A 832 -0.20 -17.79 16.30
C VAL A 832 0.30 -19.23 16.23
N ASP A 833 1.51 -19.46 15.72
CA ASP A 833 2.05 -20.79 15.47
C ASP A 833 3.28 -21.09 16.33
N PHE A 834 3.16 -22.11 17.19
CA PHE A 834 4.23 -22.62 18.04
C PHE A 834 4.72 -24.03 17.63
N ALA A 835 4.36 -24.53 16.45
CA ALA A 835 4.69 -25.88 15.97
C ALA A 835 6.20 -26.21 16.09
N ASP A 836 7.03 -25.22 15.75
CA ASP A 836 8.49 -25.34 15.66
C ASP A 836 9.23 -24.86 16.93
N THR A 837 8.53 -24.65 18.04
CA THR A 837 9.14 -24.39 19.36
C THR A 837 9.56 -25.70 20.02
N LEU A 838 10.82 -25.78 20.47
CA LEU A 838 11.45 -27.04 20.92
C LEU A 838 11.95 -27.01 22.36
N THR A 839 12.29 -25.83 22.90
CA THR A 839 12.79 -25.63 24.27
C THR A 839 12.27 -24.32 24.86
N GLY A 840 12.64 -23.96 26.09
CA GLY A 840 12.44 -22.60 26.61
C GLY A 840 11.80 -22.48 27.99
N ASN A 841 11.48 -21.22 28.34
CA ASN A 841 10.83 -20.83 29.59
C ASN A 841 9.35 -21.22 29.61
N ILE A 842 8.69 -20.91 30.73
CA ILE A 842 7.23 -20.95 30.81
C ILE A 842 6.70 -19.61 30.27
N MET A 843 5.92 -19.67 29.20
CA MET A 843 5.12 -18.56 28.70
C MET A 843 3.93 -18.35 29.64
N ASN A 844 3.87 -17.19 30.30
CA ASN A 844 2.76 -16.89 31.22
C ASN A 844 1.45 -16.69 30.46
N GLY A 845 1.48 -16.05 29.28
CA GLY A 845 0.34 -16.04 28.37
C GLY A 845 0.70 -15.62 26.95
N ILE A 846 -0.12 -16.05 25.98
CA ILE A 846 0.01 -15.63 24.59
C ILE A 846 -0.18 -14.11 24.48
N PHE A 847 -1.21 -13.57 25.14
CA PHE A 847 -1.45 -12.14 25.30
C PHE A 847 -1.17 -11.70 26.75
N ALA A 848 -0.15 -10.89 26.93
CA ALA A 848 0.39 -10.46 28.21
C ALA A 848 0.06 -8.99 28.51
N LEU A 849 -0.86 -8.75 29.44
CA LEU A 849 -1.19 -7.41 29.94
C LEU A 849 -0.34 -7.11 31.18
N ARG A 850 0.32 -5.94 31.21
CA ARG A 850 1.30 -5.53 32.23
C ARG A 850 1.13 -4.07 32.64
N GLY A 851 1.68 -3.72 33.80
CA GLY A 851 1.92 -2.34 34.24
C GLY A 851 0.85 -1.75 35.15
N GLU A 852 1.31 -1.13 36.24
CA GLU A 852 0.48 -0.37 37.20
C GLU A 852 0.73 1.14 37.05
N PRO A 853 -0.27 2.01 37.29
CA PRO A 853 -1.68 1.72 37.59
C PRO A 853 -2.57 1.80 36.31
N ALA A 854 -2.05 1.32 35.18
CA ALA A 854 -2.45 1.83 33.86
C ALA A 854 -3.18 0.79 32.99
N ILE A 855 -4.47 1.03 32.75
CA ILE A 855 -5.40 0.05 32.19
C ILE A 855 -5.14 -0.23 30.70
N SER A 856 -4.60 -1.42 30.41
CA SER A 856 -4.66 -2.04 29.07
C SER A 856 -6.07 -2.58 28.75
N ARG A 857 -6.43 -2.57 27.46
CA ARG A 857 -7.61 -3.22 26.88
C ARG A 857 -7.20 -4.17 25.76
N LEU A 858 -7.71 -5.40 25.80
CA LEU A 858 -7.62 -6.36 24.70
C LEU A 858 -9.03 -6.60 24.15
N ALA A 859 -9.26 -6.23 22.90
CA ALA A 859 -10.43 -6.62 22.12
C ALA A 859 -9.94 -7.49 20.95
N LEU A 860 -10.31 -8.77 20.93
CA LEU A 860 -9.80 -9.76 19.97
C LEU A 860 -10.97 -10.51 19.33
N ASN A 861 -11.08 -10.50 18.01
CA ASN A 861 -12.08 -11.23 17.26
C ASN A 861 -11.42 -12.26 16.33
N GLY A 862 -11.54 -13.54 16.65
CA GLY A 862 -10.91 -14.62 15.90
C GLY A 862 -9.41 -14.72 16.17
N CYS A 863 -9.02 -15.77 16.87
CA CYS A 863 -7.60 -16.09 17.07
C CYS A 863 -7.38 -17.59 16.94
N ARG A 864 -6.47 -18.01 16.06
CA ARG A 864 -6.13 -19.42 15.87
C ARG A 864 -4.72 -19.69 16.39
N VAL A 865 -4.59 -20.69 17.24
CA VAL A 865 -3.30 -21.18 17.74
C VAL A 865 -2.97 -22.51 17.07
N THR A 866 -1.72 -22.68 16.67
CA THR A 866 -1.10 -23.97 16.32
C THR A 866 -0.06 -24.29 17.40
N ALA A 867 0.00 -25.55 17.85
CA ALA A 867 0.81 -25.97 18.99
C ALA A 867 1.86 -27.01 18.59
N GLY A 868 3.10 -26.80 19.03
CA GLY A 868 4.16 -27.79 19.01
C GLY A 868 4.08 -28.77 20.18
N SER A 869 4.99 -29.74 20.21
CA SER A 869 5.01 -30.85 21.18
C SER A 869 5.15 -30.42 22.65
N ILE A 870 5.75 -29.24 22.91
CA ILE A 870 5.98 -28.72 24.25
C ILE A 870 4.88 -27.79 24.78
N PHE A 871 3.92 -27.39 23.94
CA PHE A 871 2.96 -26.30 24.21
C PHE A 871 2.25 -26.43 25.56
N THR A 872 1.65 -27.59 25.86
CA THR A 872 0.91 -27.85 27.12
C THR A 872 1.79 -27.80 28.37
N SER A 873 3.10 -28.00 28.23
CA SER A 873 4.06 -27.98 29.34
C SER A 873 4.70 -26.61 29.56
N ARG A 874 4.40 -25.62 28.71
CA ARG A 874 5.08 -24.32 28.67
C ARG A 874 4.17 -23.11 28.57
N VAL A 875 2.96 -23.22 28.00
CA VAL A 875 1.98 -22.12 27.96
C VAL A 875 1.00 -22.27 29.12
N ASN A 876 0.99 -21.31 30.03
CA ASN A 876 0.08 -21.31 31.19
C ASN A 876 -1.33 -20.84 30.82
N HIS A 877 -1.45 -19.75 30.04
CA HIS A 877 -2.72 -19.07 29.75
C HIS A 877 -2.81 -18.59 28.29
N ILE A 878 -4.02 -18.29 27.81
CA ILE A 878 -4.23 -17.52 26.57
C ILE A 878 -4.01 -16.03 26.84
N VAL A 879 -4.61 -15.52 27.92
CA VAL A 879 -4.48 -14.13 28.36
C VAL A 879 -3.94 -14.10 29.79
N ASP A 880 -2.89 -13.33 30.02
CA ASP A 880 -2.20 -13.25 31.31
C ASP A 880 -2.11 -11.78 31.76
N THR A 881 -2.64 -11.47 32.93
CA THR A 881 -2.74 -10.12 33.51
C THR A 881 -1.90 -10.01 34.76
N GLN A 882 -1.02 -9.02 34.86
CA GLN A 882 -0.07 -8.99 35.98
C GLN A 882 -0.71 -8.66 37.34
N ILE A 883 -1.76 -7.82 37.37
CA ILE A 883 -2.46 -7.37 38.59
C ILE A 883 -3.97 -7.27 38.35
N ALA A 884 -4.74 -7.59 39.38
CA ALA A 884 -6.18 -7.86 39.30
C ALA A 884 -7.09 -6.60 39.21
N THR A 885 -8.28 -6.82 38.65
CA THR A 885 -9.51 -5.99 38.71
C THR A 885 -9.72 -4.84 37.71
N ALA A 886 -8.72 -4.32 37.00
CA ALA A 886 -8.91 -3.11 36.17
C ALA A 886 -8.85 -3.30 34.63
N HIS A 887 -8.25 -4.39 34.13
CA HIS A 887 -8.14 -4.62 32.67
C HIS A 887 -9.48 -4.99 32.01
N LEU A 888 -9.70 -4.48 30.79
CA LEU A 888 -10.87 -4.82 29.98
C LEU A 888 -10.47 -5.82 28.88
N ILE A 889 -11.00 -7.04 28.97
CA ILE A 889 -10.65 -8.17 28.10
C ILE A 889 -11.92 -8.66 27.42
N GLN A 890 -12.00 -8.52 26.11
CA GLN A 890 -13.13 -8.97 25.28
C GLN A 890 -12.56 -9.82 24.15
N VAL A 891 -12.64 -11.14 24.28
CA VAL A 891 -12.01 -12.08 23.37
C VAL A 891 -13.09 -12.99 22.79
N ASP A 892 -13.22 -13.02 21.48
CA ASP A 892 -14.15 -13.85 20.71
C ASP A 892 -13.37 -14.80 19.78
N GLY A 893 -13.92 -15.99 19.55
CA GLY A 893 -13.49 -16.87 18.47
C GLY A 893 -12.09 -17.47 18.63
N VAL A 894 -11.58 -17.64 19.86
CA VAL A 894 -10.30 -18.33 20.05
C VAL A 894 -10.44 -19.81 19.68
N ARG A 895 -9.47 -20.33 18.95
CA ARG A 895 -9.36 -21.74 18.52
C ARG A 895 -7.97 -22.25 18.88
N ILE A 896 -7.92 -23.16 19.84
CA ILE A 896 -6.68 -23.77 20.34
C ILE A 896 -6.69 -25.28 20.09
N PRO A 897 -5.55 -25.94 19.83
CA PRO A 897 -5.54 -27.38 19.55
C PRO A 897 -5.62 -28.23 20.83
N VAL A 898 -5.28 -27.64 21.98
CA VAL A 898 -5.28 -28.24 23.32
C VAL A 898 -5.26 -27.12 24.36
N MET A 899 -5.76 -27.37 25.58
CA MET A 899 -5.77 -26.39 26.67
C MET A 899 -4.33 -26.05 27.13
N PRO A 900 -3.98 -24.76 27.26
CA PRO A 900 -2.83 -24.33 28.06
C PRO A 900 -3.22 -24.34 29.55
N GLY A 901 -2.45 -25.07 30.37
CA GLY A 901 -2.67 -25.13 31.81
C GLY A 901 -4.09 -25.52 32.24
N ILE A 902 -4.51 -24.97 33.38
CA ILE A 902 -5.83 -25.21 34.01
C ILE A 902 -6.78 -24.00 33.81
N ARG A 903 -6.25 -22.79 33.57
CA ARG A 903 -7.04 -21.55 33.38
C ARG A 903 -6.76 -20.93 32.00
N ILE A 904 -7.79 -20.47 31.31
CA ILE A 904 -7.67 -19.72 30.05
C ILE A 904 -7.10 -18.31 30.28
N CYS A 905 -7.51 -17.68 31.38
CA CYS A 905 -6.93 -16.44 31.89
C CYS A 905 -6.62 -16.56 33.37
N ASN A 906 -5.56 -15.89 33.85
CA ASN A 906 -5.22 -15.93 35.27
C ASN A 906 -6.25 -15.15 36.11
N ASP A 907 -6.50 -13.87 35.83
CA ASP A 907 -7.55 -13.07 36.46
C ASP A 907 -8.42 -12.37 35.40
N LEU A 908 -9.74 -12.47 35.54
CA LEU A 908 -10.71 -11.79 34.66
C LEU A 908 -11.62 -10.88 35.47
N THR A 909 -11.87 -9.68 34.95
CA THR A 909 -12.81 -8.72 35.56
C THR A 909 -14.26 -9.12 35.28
N ILE A 910 -15.22 -8.65 36.10
CA ILE A 910 -16.66 -8.94 35.92
C ILE A 910 -17.27 -8.37 34.62
N ALA A 911 -16.50 -7.60 33.85
CA ALA A 911 -16.88 -7.07 32.54
C ALA A 911 -16.11 -7.74 31.40
N GLY A 912 -15.23 -8.71 31.71
CA GLY A 912 -14.41 -9.42 30.75
C GLY A 912 -15.07 -10.71 30.25
N THR A 913 -14.78 -11.10 29.01
CA THR A 913 -15.27 -12.34 28.40
C THR A 913 -14.20 -12.97 27.50
N ILE A 914 -14.13 -14.30 27.50
CA ILE A 914 -13.26 -15.06 26.59
C ILE A 914 -14.04 -16.24 26.00
N ASP A 915 -14.39 -16.15 24.70
CA ASP A 915 -14.87 -17.29 23.94
C ASP A 915 -13.69 -18.05 23.29
N TRP A 916 -13.64 -19.35 23.57
CA TRP A 916 -12.59 -20.26 23.15
C TRP A 916 -13.18 -21.64 22.84
N ALA A 917 -12.54 -22.41 21.95
CA ALA A 917 -12.87 -23.80 21.71
C ALA A 917 -11.62 -24.62 21.35
N ILE A 918 -11.61 -25.89 21.74
CA ILE A 918 -10.59 -26.85 21.29
C ILE A 918 -10.92 -27.32 19.88
N THR A 919 -10.01 -27.09 18.92
CA THR A 919 -10.17 -27.39 17.49
C THR A 919 -10.49 -28.87 17.20
N SER A 920 -10.02 -29.79 18.04
CA SER A 920 -10.19 -31.24 17.91
C SER A 920 -11.04 -31.87 19.02
N GLY A 921 -11.60 -31.06 19.93
CA GLY A 921 -12.25 -31.51 21.16
C GLY A 921 -13.71 -31.07 21.29
N ALA A 922 -14.37 -31.56 22.34
CA ALA A 922 -15.71 -31.09 22.72
C ALA A 922 -15.67 -29.87 23.67
N GLU A 923 -14.50 -29.54 24.22
CA GLU A 923 -14.31 -28.48 25.21
C GLU A 923 -14.25 -27.10 24.57
N ASN A 924 -14.94 -26.15 25.22
CA ASN A 924 -15.12 -24.78 24.77
C ASN A 924 -15.64 -23.92 25.91
N SER A 925 -15.79 -22.62 25.68
CA SER A 925 -16.29 -21.66 26.67
C SER A 925 -17.65 -22.01 27.28
N GLN A 926 -18.48 -22.84 26.64
CA GLN A 926 -19.78 -23.28 27.16
C GLN A 926 -19.73 -24.65 27.84
N TYR A 927 -18.60 -25.37 27.75
CA TYR A 927 -18.46 -26.75 28.22
C TYR A 927 -17.02 -27.07 28.62
N ALA A 928 -16.79 -27.37 29.90
CA ALA A 928 -15.51 -27.82 30.43
C ALA A 928 -15.65 -29.19 31.12
N SER A 929 -14.57 -29.97 31.17
CA SER A 929 -14.52 -31.26 31.86
C SER A 929 -13.44 -31.23 32.96
N LEU A 930 -13.84 -31.33 34.23
CA LEU A 930 -12.92 -31.26 35.37
C LEU A 930 -12.82 -32.60 36.14
N VAL A 931 -11.62 -32.92 36.61
CA VAL A 931 -11.33 -34.09 37.47
C VAL A 931 -11.43 -33.75 38.97
N ASP A 932 -11.35 -34.77 39.82
CA ASP A 932 -11.60 -34.71 41.27
C ASP A 932 -10.81 -33.58 41.96
N ALA A 933 -9.50 -33.48 41.67
CA ALA A 933 -8.62 -32.46 42.24
C ALA A 933 -8.96 -31.03 41.80
N GLU A 934 -9.41 -30.87 40.55
CA GLU A 934 -9.80 -29.58 39.97
C GLU A 934 -11.14 -29.11 40.55
N LEU A 935 -12.12 -30.02 40.72
CA LEU A 935 -13.39 -29.69 41.36
C LEU A 935 -13.23 -29.19 42.81
N THR A 936 -12.22 -29.67 43.53
CA THR A 936 -11.89 -29.20 44.90
C THR A 936 -11.11 -27.88 44.93
N SER A 937 -10.81 -27.28 43.77
CA SER A 937 -10.00 -26.07 43.65
C SER A 937 -10.84 -24.88 43.16
N THR A 938 -10.89 -23.80 43.94
CA THR A 938 -11.48 -22.51 43.52
C THR A 938 -10.91 -22.03 42.18
N ASP A 939 -9.60 -22.22 42.01
CA ASP A 939 -8.80 -21.75 40.88
C ASP A 939 -9.18 -22.42 39.57
N SER A 940 -9.62 -23.69 39.63
CA SER A 940 -10.06 -24.44 38.44
C SER A 940 -11.51 -24.11 38.05
N LEU A 941 -12.30 -23.58 38.99
CA LEU A 941 -13.70 -23.22 38.77
C LEU A 941 -13.88 -21.84 38.14
N GLU A 942 -12.86 -20.97 38.14
CA GLU A 942 -12.91 -19.65 37.48
C GLU A 942 -13.22 -19.72 35.97
N VAL A 943 -13.03 -20.89 35.33
CA VAL A 943 -13.49 -21.14 33.94
C VAL A 943 -15.00 -20.84 33.74
N ILE A 944 -15.81 -20.96 34.79
CA ILE A 944 -17.25 -20.64 34.80
C ILE A 944 -17.49 -19.13 34.53
N ARG A 945 -16.64 -18.25 35.07
CA ARG A 945 -16.69 -16.80 34.80
C ARG A 945 -16.12 -16.41 33.46
N GLN A 946 -15.18 -17.20 32.93
CA GLN A 946 -14.40 -16.78 31.76
C GLN A 946 -15.19 -16.84 30.44
N THR A 947 -16.41 -17.37 30.44
CA THR A 947 -17.28 -17.46 29.26
C THR A 947 -18.13 -16.22 28.99
N ARG A 948 -18.47 -16.00 27.72
CA ARG A 948 -19.51 -15.05 27.27
C ARG A 948 -20.94 -15.62 27.33
N SER A 949 -21.07 -16.93 27.56
CA SER A 949 -22.35 -17.61 27.45
C SER A 949 -23.18 -17.48 28.73
N GLY A 950 -24.45 -17.13 28.57
CA GLY A 950 -25.47 -17.25 29.62
C GLY A 950 -25.74 -18.69 30.05
N ARG A 951 -25.12 -19.70 29.41
CA ARG A 951 -25.19 -21.12 29.77
C ARG A 951 -23.80 -21.75 29.82
N PHE A 952 -23.49 -22.43 30.92
CA PHE A 952 -22.24 -23.19 31.10
C PHE A 952 -22.52 -24.64 31.51
N THR A 953 -21.79 -25.60 30.93
CA THR A 953 -21.90 -27.02 31.26
C THR A 953 -20.59 -27.54 31.87
N LEU A 954 -20.62 -27.88 33.15
CA LEU A 954 -19.51 -28.54 33.84
C LEU A 954 -19.69 -30.05 33.78
N ARG A 955 -18.86 -30.74 33.01
CA ARG A 955 -18.80 -32.21 33.04
C ARG A 955 -17.78 -32.67 34.08
N THR A 956 -18.08 -33.80 34.71
CA THR A 956 -17.11 -34.57 35.48
C THR A 956 -17.39 -36.07 35.41
N ASN A 957 -16.52 -36.90 35.98
CA ASN A 957 -16.61 -38.36 35.95
C ASN A 957 -16.20 -38.98 37.30
N GLN A 958 -16.91 -38.60 38.36
CA GLN A 958 -16.51 -38.88 39.74
C GLN A 958 -16.73 -40.35 40.12
N VAL A 959 -15.66 -41.05 40.51
CA VAL A 959 -15.73 -42.43 41.06
C VAL A 959 -15.80 -42.46 42.59
N ALA A 960 -15.37 -41.38 43.25
CA ALA A 960 -15.53 -41.16 44.69
C ALA A 960 -16.52 -40.01 44.96
N ASN A 961 -16.94 -39.85 46.21
CA ASN A 961 -17.72 -38.67 46.60
C ASN A 961 -16.79 -37.46 46.68
N VAL A 962 -17.09 -36.40 45.93
CA VAL A 962 -16.34 -35.14 45.92
C VAL A 962 -17.22 -33.98 46.36
N GLN A 963 -16.61 -33.00 46.99
CA GLN A 963 -17.25 -31.73 47.31
C GLN A 963 -16.61 -30.65 46.44
N ILE A 964 -17.41 -29.99 45.60
CA ILE A 964 -16.93 -28.88 44.77
C ILE A 964 -16.56 -27.70 45.70
N ALA A 965 -15.47 -27.01 45.37
CA ALA A 965 -15.10 -25.75 46.01
C ALA A 965 -16.21 -24.67 45.84
N PRO A 966 -16.18 -23.57 46.61
CA PRO A 966 -17.14 -22.48 46.43
C PRO A 966 -17.20 -22.01 44.97
N LEU A 967 -18.41 -22.01 44.41
CA LEU A 967 -18.62 -21.58 43.03
C LEU A 967 -18.36 -20.07 42.90
N PRO A 968 -17.66 -19.62 41.85
CA PRO A 968 -17.54 -18.20 41.55
C PRO A 968 -18.89 -17.62 41.11
N ASN A 969 -19.14 -16.34 41.42
CA ASN A 969 -20.29 -15.58 40.87
C ASN A 969 -20.33 -15.72 39.35
N GLY A 970 -21.51 -15.80 38.74
CA GLY A 970 -21.64 -15.76 37.28
C GLY A 970 -21.11 -14.46 36.67
N ASN A 971 -20.74 -14.51 35.39
CA ASN A 971 -20.24 -13.35 34.63
C ASN A 971 -21.36 -12.38 34.22
N THR A 972 -22.58 -12.92 34.06
CA THR A 972 -23.79 -12.14 33.78
C THR A 972 -24.90 -12.52 34.74
N SER A 973 -25.82 -11.59 35.01
CA SER A 973 -27.03 -11.91 35.77
C SER A 973 -27.89 -12.92 34.99
N GLY A 974 -28.42 -13.92 35.68
CA GLY A 974 -29.18 -15.02 35.07
C GLY A 974 -28.36 -16.11 34.37
N GLN A 975 -27.03 -16.15 34.54
CA GLN A 975 -26.21 -17.23 33.97
C GLN A 975 -26.57 -18.60 34.55
N GLU A 976 -26.98 -19.54 33.69
CA GLU A 976 -27.35 -20.91 34.06
C GLU A 976 -26.14 -21.85 34.02
N MET A 977 -25.98 -22.71 35.05
CA MET A 977 -24.97 -23.77 35.06
C MET A 977 -25.61 -25.16 35.10
N THR A 978 -25.20 -26.04 34.19
CA THR A 978 -25.56 -27.47 34.18
C THR A 978 -24.37 -28.32 34.62
N ILE A 979 -24.55 -29.22 35.58
CA ILE A 979 -23.49 -30.16 36.01
C ILE A 979 -23.82 -31.58 35.53
N LEU A 980 -22.91 -32.17 34.75
CA LEU A 980 -23.02 -33.51 34.18
C LEU A 980 -21.97 -34.44 34.79
N ASN A 981 -22.32 -35.10 35.89
CA ASN A 981 -21.50 -36.19 36.42
C ASN A 981 -21.77 -37.49 35.66
N LYS A 982 -20.73 -38.09 35.07
CA LYS A 982 -20.79 -39.39 34.37
C LYS A 982 -20.34 -40.58 35.23
N GLY A 983 -19.81 -40.33 36.42
CA GLY A 983 -19.35 -41.36 37.33
C GLY A 983 -20.44 -41.81 38.32
N VAL A 984 -20.07 -42.70 39.24
CA VAL A 984 -20.96 -43.29 40.26
C VAL A 984 -20.85 -42.65 41.64
N GLY A 985 -19.82 -41.83 41.87
CA GLY A 985 -19.63 -41.07 43.10
C GLY A 985 -20.46 -39.79 43.11
N THR A 986 -20.81 -39.30 44.30
CA THR A 986 -21.65 -38.12 44.48
C THR A 986 -20.85 -36.82 44.29
N VAL A 987 -21.44 -35.85 43.61
CA VAL A 987 -20.93 -34.47 43.51
C VAL A 987 -21.72 -33.59 44.47
N THR A 988 -21.11 -33.15 45.56
CA THR A 988 -21.71 -32.23 46.53
C THR A 988 -21.34 -30.80 46.18
N ILE A 989 -22.33 -29.93 46.02
CA ILE A 989 -22.14 -28.50 45.80
C ILE A 989 -22.45 -27.79 47.11
N LEU A 990 -21.48 -27.04 47.66
CA LEU A 990 -21.73 -26.18 48.82
C LEU A 990 -22.57 -24.98 48.41
N HIS A 991 -23.57 -24.63 49.23
CA HIS A 991 -24.25 -23.34 49.13
C HIS A 991 -24.36 -22.70 50.52
N GLY A 992 -24.03 -21.42 50.62
CA GLY A 992 -23.98 -20.71 51.90
C GLY A 992 -22.93 -21.26 52.88
N SER A 993 -23.02 -20.81 54.13
CA SER A 993 -22.09 -21.15 55.21
C SER A 993 -22.50 -22.37 56.05
N ALA A 994 -23.48 -23.16 55.60
CA ALA A 994 -24.03 -24.30 56.33
C ALA A 994 -24.03 -25.58 55.48
N ALA A 995 -23.61 -26.70 56.07
CA ALA A 995 -23.74 -28.01 55.44
C ALA A 995 -25.20 -28.51 55.52
N ASN A 996 -25.61 -29.32 54.55
CA ASN A 996 -26.93 -29.99 54.44
C ASN A 996 -28.15 -29.09 54.18
N THR A 997 -28.00 -27.86 53.71
CA THR A 997 -29.10 -27.17 53.02
C THR A 997 -29.19 -27.67 51.57
N SER A 998 -30.42 -27.85 51.06
CA SER A 998 -30.70 -28.34 49.72
C SER A 998 -30.75 -27.20 48.70
N PHE A 999 -30.50 -27.50 47.42
CA PHE A 999 -30.93 -26.63 46.32
C PHE A 999 -32.39 -26.25 46.50
N LEU A 1000 -32.73 -25.00 46.16
CA LEU A 1000 -34.06 -24.43 46.29
C LEU A 1000 -35.08 -25.17 45.39
N SER A 1001 -35.59 -26.31 45.86
CA SER A 1001 -36.96 -26.70 45.56
C SER A 1001 -37.86 -25.65 46.18
N GLY A 1002 -38.60 -24.91 45.36
CA GLY A 1002 -39.47 -23.85 45.83
C GLY A 1002 -40.58 -24.39 46.73
N THR A 1003 -40.39 -24.26 48.04
CA THR A 1003 -41.48 -24.21 49.01
C THR A 1003 -41.03 -23.37 50.20
N GLU A 1004 -41.73 -22.25 50.36
CA GLU A 1004 -42.01 -21.51 51.60
C GLU A 1004 -40.88 -21.33 52.63
N ASN A 1005 -40.54 -20.06 52.85
CA ASN A 1005 -39.80 -19.59 54.02
C ASN A 1005 -40.75 -19.52 55.23
N PRO A 1006 -40.83 -20.53 56.13
CA PRO A 1006 -41.89 -20.59 57.14
C PRO A 1006 -41.67 -19.57 58.26
N ALA A 1007 -40.45 -19.03 58.36
CA ALA A 1007 -40.10 -17.96 59.28
C ALA A 1007 -40.61 -16.59 58.82
N ALA A 1008 -40.83 -16.39 57.51
CA ALA A 1008 -41.32 -15.12 56.97
C ALA A 1008 -42.83 -14.91 57.18
N TRP A 1009 -43.61 -15.98 57.41
CA TRP A 1009 -45.07 -15.91 57.63
C TRP A 1009 -45.46 -15.88 59.12
N VAL A 1010 -44.47 -15.85 60.03
CA VAL A 1010 -44.70 -15.82 61.48
C VAL A 1010 -45.36 -14.50 61.90
N GLY A 1011 -46.67 -14.54 62.12
CA GLY A 1011 -47.49 -13.38 62.49
C GLY A 1011 -48.52 -12.96 61.45
N VAL A 1012 -48.54 -13.60 60.27
CA VAL A 1012 -49.64 -13.46 59.31
C VAL A 1012 -50.93 -14.08 59.90
N ASP A 1013 -52.08 -13.47 59.63
CA ASP A 1013 -53.36 -13.92 60.17
C ASP A 1013 -53.70 -15.32 59.68
N ALA A 1014 -54.03 -16.21 60.62
CA ALA A 1014 -54.29 -17.63 60.35
C ALA A 1014 -55.46 -17.87 59.37
N THR A 1015 -56.32 -16.87 59.15
CA THR A 1015 -57.38 -16.94 58.13
C THR A 1015 -56.85 -16.85 56.69
N LEU A 1016 -55.75 -16.13 56.46
CA LEU A 1016 -55.08 -16.11 55.15
C LEU A 1016 -54.21 -17.36 54.93
N ASP A 1017 -53.52 -17.82 55.97
CA ASP A 1017 -52.71 -19.05 55.95
C ASP A 1017 -53.56 -20.29 55.65
N ALA A 1018 -54.78 -20.35 56.23
CA ALA A 1018 -55.75 -21.39 55.94
C ALA A 1018 -56.23 -21.37 54.48
N ASP A 1019 -56.47 -20.18 53.89
CA ASP A 1019 -56.90 -20.05 52.51
C ASP A 1019 -55.78 -20.39 51.52
N LEU A 1020 -54.53 -19.97 51.79
CA LEU A 1020 -53.34 -20.36 51.03
C LEU A 1020 -53.11 -21.89 51.05
N THR A 1021 -53.43 -22.54 52.16
CA THR A 1021 -53.36 -24.00 52.30
C THR A 1021 -54.52 -24.72 51.59
N ALA A 1022 -55.72 -24.11 51.59
CA ALA A 1022 -56.94 -24.71 51.04
C ALA A 1022 -57.11 -24.52 49.52
N HIS A 1023 -56.53 -23.46 48.96
CA HIS A 1023 -56.72 -23.07 47.56
C HIS A 1023 -55.37 -23.01 46.81
N ALA A 1024 -55.25 -23.76 45.72
CA ALA A 1024 -54.04 -23.76 44.92
C ALA A 1024 -53.80 -22.40 44.24
N ALA A 1025 -52.55 -21.99 44.07
CA ALA A 1025 -52.20 -20.72 43.41
C ALA A 1025 -52.74 -20.58 41.97
N THR A 1026 -53.09 -21.69 41.32
CA THR A 1026 -53.70 -21.73 39.97
C THR A 1026 -55.22 -21.55 39.98
N GLU A 1027 -55.88 -21.50 41.14
CA GLU A 1027 -57.33 -21.42 41.29
C GLU A 1027 -57.84 -19.98 41.12
N ALA A 1028 -57.61 -19.40 39.95
CA ALA A 1028 -57.82 -17.98 39.66
C ALA A 1028 -59.22 -17.46 40.02
N THR A 1029 -60.27 -18.27 39.88
CA THR A 1029 -61.65 -17.89 40.30
C THR A 1029 -61.81 -17.66 41.80
N PHE A 1030 -60.98 -18.28 42.65
CA PHE A 1030 -60.94 -17.98 44.08
C PHE A 1030 -60.13 -16.70 44.31
N TRP A 1031 -58.86 -16.70 43.87
CA TRP A 1031 -57.93 -15.60 44.13
C TRP A 1031 -58.37 -14.25 43.56
N ASN A 1032 -58.97 -14.22 42.36
CA ASN A 1032 -59.48 -12.97 41.76
C ASN A 1032 -60.68 -12.37 42.50
N ASN A 1033 -61.36 -13.15 43.35
CA ASN A 1033 -62.53 -12.73 44.13
C ASN A 1033 -62.25 -12.64 45.64
N ARG A 1034 -61.05 -13.03 46.08
CA ARG A 1034 -60.66 -13.07 47.49
C ARG A 1034 -60.06 -11.74 47.93
N TYR A 1035 -60.89 -10.89 48.52
CA TYR A 1035 -60.46 -9.66 49.17
C TYR A 1035 -59.83 -9.94 50.53
N LEU A 1036 -58.64 -9.40 50.79
CA LEU A 1036 -58.02 -9.43 52.11
C LEU A 1036 -58.83 -8.59 53.10
N ASN A 1037 -59.09 -9.14 54.29
CA ASN A 1037 -59.67 -8.40 55.40
C ASN A 1037 -58.59 -7.52 56.05
N ARG A 1038 -58.99 -6.54 56.88
CA ARG A 1038 -58.04 -5.57 57.46
C ARG A 1038 -56.98 -6.23 58.36
N ALA A 1039 -57.31 -7.29 59.10
CA ALA A 1039 -56.36 -7.99 59.95
C ALA A 1039 -55.32 -8.75 59.12
N GLU A 1040 -55.76 -9.49 58.10
CA GLU A 1040 -54.88 -10.16 57.12
C GLU A 1040 -53.95 -9.15 56.42
N GLY A 1041 -54.50 -8.05 55.90
CA GLY A 1041 -53.73 -7.01 55.22
C GLY A 1041 -52.67 -6.35 56.10
N THR A 1042 -52.98 -6.03 57.36
CA THR A 1042 -51.99 -5.51 58.33
C THR A 1042 -50.98 -6.58 58.74
N SER A 1043 -51.38 -7.86 58.82
CA SER A 1043 -50.48 -8.95 59.20
C SER A 1043 -49.42 -9.27 58.14
N LEU A 1044 -49.67 -8.93 56.88
CA LEU A 1044 -48.73 -9.06 55.76
C LEU A 1044 -47.68 -7.93 55.71
N GLU A 1045 -47.92 -6.80 56.38
CA GLU A 1045 -47.09 -5.59 56.26
C GLU A 1045 -45.60 -5.83 56.60
N PRO A 1046 -45.21 -6.62 57.64
CA PRO A 1046 -43.81 -6.95 57.88
C PRO A 1046 -43.21 -7.81 56.76
N VAL A 1047 -43.96 -8.82 56.31
CA VAL A 1047 -43.55 -9.80 55.28
C VAL A 1047 -43.30 -9.11 53.93
N MET A 1048 -44.16 -8.15 53.58
CA MET A 1048 -44.03 -7.33 52.37
C MET A 1048 -42.79 -6.42 52.44
N ASN A 1049 -42.52 -5.83 53.60
CA ASN A 1049 -41.35 -4.96 53.78
C ASN A 1049 -40.02 -5.74 53.77
N ASP A 1050 -39.95 -6.91 54.41
CA ASP A 1050 -38.74 -7.73 54.42
C ASP A 1050 -38.40 -8.32 53.04
N ASN A 1051 -39.42 -8.58 52.20
CA ASN A 1051 -39.25 -9.10 50.83
C ASN A 1051 -39.25 -8.01 49.75
N LYS A 1052 -39.14 -6.73 50.13
CA LYS A 1052 -39.22 -5.58 49.20
C LYS A 1052 -38.22 -5.63 48.04
N ALA A 1053 -37.04 -6.22 48.24
CA ALA A 1053 -36.07 -6.44 47.15
C ALA A 1053 -36.63 -7.38 46.07
N ILE A 1054 -37.20 -8.52 46.48
CA ILE A 1054 -37.79 -9.52 45.56
C ILE A 1054 -39.01 -8.91 44.83
N GLN A 1055 -39.80 -8.09 45.52
CA GLN A 1055 -40.93 -7.39 44.90
C GLN A 1055 -40.47 -6.36 43.86
N ASN A 1056 -39.37 -5.63 44.12
CA ASN A 1056 -38.77 -4.74 43.14
C ASN A 1056 -38.20 -5.50 41.94
N ASP A 1057 -37.49 -6.61 42.18
CA ASP A 1057 -36.90 -7.43 41.11
C ASP A 1057 -37.98 -8.04 40.21
N GLN A 1058 -39.09 -8.52 40.78
CA GLN A 1058 -40.25 -8.99 40.02
C GLN A 1058 -40.92 -7.84 39.23
N ALA A 1059 -41.11 -6.67 39.84
CA ALA A 1059 -41.66 -5.51 39.13
C ALA A 1059 -40.76 -5.04 37.97
N ILE A 1060 -39.43 -5.14 38.11
CA ILE A 1060 -38.47 -4.87 37.04
C ILE A 1060 -38.57 -5.92 35.93
N ALA A 1061 -38.72 -7.21 36.28
CA ALA A 1061 -38.94 -8.28 35.30
C ALA A 1061 -40.26 -8.09 34.53
N ASP A 1062 -41.35 -7.76 35.22
CA ASP A 1062 -42.66 -7.51 34.62
C ASP A 1062 -42.61 -6.29 33.68
N LEU A 1063 -41.81 -5.27 33.99
CA LEU A 1063 -41.56 -4.11 33.13
C LEU A 1063 -40.67 -4.41 31.91
N ALA A 1064 -39.84 -5.46 31.94
CA ALA A 1064 -38.98 -5.84 30.82
C ALA A 1064 -39.78 -6.30 29.60
N ASP A 1065 -40.91 -6.97 29.80
CA ASP A 1065 -41.81 -7.35 28.70
C ASP A 1065 -42.49 -6.13 28.04
N TYR A 1066 -42.82 -5.09 28.83
CA TYR A 1066 -43.27 -3.81 28.29
C TYR A 1066 -42.17 -3.06 27.52
N LEU A 1067 -40.91 -3.13 27.98
CA LEU A 1067 -39.76 -2.60 27.25
C LEU A 1067 -39.56 -3.30 25.90
N ILE A 1068 -39.71 -4.64 25.86
CA ILE A 1068 -39.65 -5.41 24.61
C ILE A 1068 -40.81 -5.02 23.67
N ALA A 1069 -42.01 -4.79 24.19
CA ALA A 1069 -43.16 -4.31 23.41
C ALA A 1069 -42.94 -2.89 22.87
N ALA A 1070 -42.38 -1.98 23.67
CA ALA A 1070 -42.04 -0.60 23.26
C ALA A 1070 -40.95 -0.57 22.18
N ASN A 1071 -39.89 -1.37 22.34
CA ASN A 1071 -38.83 -1.54 21.33
C ASN A 1071 -39.40 -2.08 20.01
N ARG A 1072 -40.33 -3.06 20.06
CA ARG A 1072 -41.04 -3.56 18.87
C ARG A 1072 -41.95 -2.51 18.20
N ALA A 1073 -42.43 -1.52 18.96
CA ALA A 1073 -43.16 -0.37 18.45
C ALA A 1073 -42.25 0.77 17.96
N GLY A 1074 -40.92 0.58 17.93
CA GLY A 1074 -39.94 1.55 17.43
C GLY A 1074 -39.45 2.58 18.47
N MET A 1075 -39.80 2.42 19.75
CA MET A 1075 -39.31 3.26 20.85
C MET A 1075 -38.02 2.68 21.42
N ASP A 1076 -36.89 3.09 20.84
CA ASP A 1076 -35.53 2.75 21.27
C ASP A 1076 -34.96 3.83 22.23
N GLU A 1077 -34.41 3.37 23.34
CA GLU A 1077 -33.88 4.20 24.45
C GLU A 1077 -32.59 4.97 24.11
N ASP A 1078 -31.75 4.41 23.23
CA ASP A 1078 -30.48 5.00 22.81
C ASP A 1078 -30.64 6.00 21.65
N THR A 1079 -31.63 5.80 20.78
CA THR A 1079 -31.75 6.58 19.53
C THR A 1079 -32.87 7.63 19.51
N ASN A 1080 -34.04 7.36 20.10
CA ASN A 1080 -35.25 8.14 19.76
C ASN A 1080 -35.74 9.18 20.79
N THR A 1081 -35.33 9.11 22.07
CA THR A 1081 -35.79 10.09 23.09
C THR A 1081 -34.66 10.92 23.70
N ASN A 1082 -33.55 10.27 24.10
CA ASN A 1082 -32.48 10.94 24.85
C ASN A 1082 -31.67 11.94 24.01
N GLN A 1083 -31.38 11.66 22.73
CA GLN A 1083 -30.62 12.61 21.89
C GLN A 1083 -31.36 13.93 21.64
N ARG A 1084 -32.70 13.93 21.55
CA ARG A 1084 -33.47 15.19 21.40
C ARG A 1084 -33.44 15.99 22.69
N ALA A 1085 -33.70 15.36 23.84
CA ALA A 1085 -33.61 16.01 25.14
C ALA A 1085 -32.21 16.61 25.39
N LEU A 1086 -31.14 15.86 25.07
CA LEU A 1086 -29.76 16.33 25.17
C LEU A 1086 -29.45 17.49 24.21
N ARG A 1087 -29.93 17.48 22.96
CA ARG A 1087 -29.76 18.63 22.04
C ARG A 1087 -30.50 19.87 22.52
N VAL A 1088 -31.68 19.72 23.11
CA VAL A 1088 -32.46 20.84 23.67
C VAL A 1088 -31.78 21.40 24.92
N ILE A 1089 -31.31 20.56 25.82
CA ILE A 1089 -30.55 20.99 27.00
C ILE A 1089 -29.20 21.62 26.60
N ALA A 1090 -28.53 21.11 25.57
CA ALA A 1090 -27.30 21.70 25.03
C ALA A 1090 -27.52 23.01 24.25
N SER A 1091 -28.76 23.34 23.87
CA SER A 1091 -29.10 24.61 23.22
C SER A 1091 -29.28 25.79 24.20
N VAL A 1092 -29.26 25.51 25.51
CA VAL A 1092 -29.25 26.53 26.57
C VAL A 1092 -27.91 26.50 27.32
N SER A 1093 -27.52 27.66 27.88
CA SER A 1093 -26.26 27.79 28.63
C SER A 1093 -26.20 26.82 29.83
N PRO A 1094 -25.02 26.29 30.21
CA PRO A 1094 -24.85 25.50 31.44
C PRO A 1094 -25.28 26.22 32.74
N SER A 1095 -25.45 27.54 32.69
CA SER A 1095 -25.96 28.40 33.78
C SER A 1095 -27.43 28.83 33.60
N ALA A 1096 -28.18 28.21 32.69
CA ALA A 1096 -29.57 28.55 32.41
C ALA A 1096 -30.49 28.27 33.61
N SER A 1097 -31.49 29.15 33.81
CA SER A 1097 -32.53 28.91 34.81
C SER A 1097 -33.46 27.76 34.39
N LEU A 1098 -34.16 27.17 35.37
CA LEU A 1098 -35.18 26.15 35.12
C LEU A 1098 -36.22 26.62 34.09
N ASP A 1099 -36.62 27.89 34.16
CA ASP A 1099 -37.55 28.53 33.21
C ASP A 1099 -37.00 28.58 31.78
N SER A 1100 -35.69 28.83 31.61
CA SER A 1100 -35.03 28.81 30.30
C SER A 1100 -34.93 27.39 29.73
N ILE A 1101 -34.65 26.39 30.57
CA ILE A 1101 -34.61 24.97 30.17
C ILE A 1101 -36.01 24.51 29.74
N VAL A 1102 -37.04 24.80 30.54
CA VAL A 1102 -38.44 24.50 30.20
C VAL A 1102 -38.86 25.26 28.94
N GLY A 1103 -38.47 26.53 28.79
CA GLY A 1103 -38.72 27.31 27.57
C GLY A 1103 -38.12 26.68 26.31
N ALA A 1104 -36.91 26.11 26.38
CA ALA A 1104 -36.30 25.37 25.28
C ALA A 1104 -37.07 24.08 24.95
N CYS A 1105 -37.46 23.30 25.96
CA CYS A 1105 -38.31 22.11 25.78
C CYS A 1105 -39.68 22.45 25.17
N LEU A 1106 -40.29 23.59 25.55
CA LEU A 1106 -41.59 24.02 25.05
C LEU A 1106 -41.56 24.59 23.62
N ASN A 1107 -40.38 24.97 23.12
CA ASN A 1107 -40.17 25.49 21.78
C ASN A 1107 -39.70 24.43 20.78
N GLU A 1108 -39.35 23.22 21.22
CA GLU A 1108 -39.03 22.10 20.33
C GLU A 1108 -40.32 21.43 19.82
N PRO A 1109 -40.47 21.11 18.51
CA PRO A 1109 -41.77 20.71 17.93
C PRO A 1109 -42.40 19.41 18.43
N VAL A 1110 -41.65 18.55 19.12
CA VAL A 1110 -42.08 17.25 19.65
C VAL A 1110 -42.20 17.32 21.18
N LEU A 1111 -41.20 17.85 21.88
CA LEU A 1111 -41.26 18.05 23.35
C LEU A 1111 -42.33 19.07 23.74
N GLY A 1112 -42.52 20.13 22.94
CA GLY A 1112 -43.53 21.15 23.15
C GLY A 1112 -44.99 20.65 23.08
N GLN A 1113 -45.21 19.44 22.54
CA GLN A 1113 -46.52 18.77 22.56
C GLN A 1113 -46.91 18.33 23.98
N TYR A 1114 -45.94 18.05 24.85
CA TYR A 1114 -46.15 17.67 26.25
C TYR A 1114 -46.13 18.86 27.20
N ARG A 1115 -46.54 20.04 26.72
CA ARG A 1115 -46.46 21.34 27.43
C ARG A 1115 -46.94 21.28 28.87
N THR A 1116 -48.10 20.67 29.11
CA THR A 1116 -48.68 20.57 30.46
C THR A 1116 -47.77 19.79 31.40
N ARG A 1117 -47.15 18.69 30.95
CA ARG A 1117 -46.25 17.86 31.78
C ARG A 1117 -45.00 18.63 32.19
N TYR A 1118 -44.37 19.38 31.29
CA TYR A 1118 -43.17 20.16 31.60
C TYR A 1118 -43.46 21.38 32.48
N ILE A 1119 -44.61 22.03 32.31
CA ILE A 1119 -45.05 23.12 33.20
C ILE A 1119 -45.40 22.56 34.59
N THR A 1120 -46.15 21.47 34.69
CA THR A 1120 -46.45 20.83 35.98
C THR A 1120 -45.17 20.35 36.69
N ALA A 1121 -44.22 19.72 35.97
CA ALA A 1121 -42.95 19.31 36.55
C ALA A 1121 -42.12 20.52 37.05
N ARG A 1122 -42.06 21.61 36.28
CA ARG A 1122 -41.45 22.88 36.71
C ARG A 1122 -42.12 23.41 37.98
N ASP A 1123 -43.44 23.49 37.99
CA ASP A 1123 -44.18 24.13 39.06
C ASP A 1123 -44.12 23.29 40.36
N ILE A 1124 -44.03 21.95 40.25
CA ILE A 1124 -43.71 21.04 41.37
C ILE A 1124 -42.27 21.29 41.86
N ILE A 1125 -41.27 21.42 40.98
CA ILE A 1125 -39.87 21.68 41.37
C ILE A 1125 -39.72 23.07 42.03
N VAL A 1126 -40.47 24.07 41.58
CA VAL A 1126 -40.43 25.45 42.11
C VAL A 1126 -41.20 25.58 43.43
N SER A 1127 -42.33 24.87 43.59
CA SER A 1127 -43.14 24.91 44.82
C SER A 1127 -42.69 23.92 45.90
N GLY A 1128 -42.06 22.81 45.50
CA GLY A 1128 -41.79 21.67 46.37
C GLY A 1128 -43.04 20.83 46.72
N ASP A 1129 -44.20 21.15 46.15
CA ASP A 1129 -45.48 20.52 46.46
C ASP A 1129 -45.84 19.47 45.40
N ASN A 1130 -45.98 18.22 45.84
CA ASN A 1130 -46.27 17.04 45.03
C ASN A 1130 -47.72 16.52 45.23
N SER A 1131 -48.60 17.30 45.87
CA SER A 1131 -50.00 16.93 46.15
C SER A 1131 -50.96 16.92 44.93
N GLY A 1132 -50.45 17.16 43.71
CA GLY A 1132 -51.23 17.21 42.47
C GLY A 1132 -50.89 16.15 41.42
N VAL A 1133 -50.26 15.04 41.82
CA VAL A 1133 -49.95 13.90 40.94
C VAL A 1133 -50.90 12.74 41.27
N ASP A 1134 -52.14 12.87 40.84
CA ASP A 1134 -53.17 11.82 41.00
C ASP A 1134 -53.03 10.71 39.93
N ASP A 1135 -53.53 9.51 40.27
CA ASP A 1135 -53.58 8.27 39.48
C ASP A 1135 -52.25 7.57 39.11
N LEU A 1136 -51.66 6.90 40.10
CA LEU A 1136 -51.04 5.58 39.86
C LEU A 1136 -52.11 4.49 39.97
N PRO A 1137 -52.18 3.51 39.04
CA PRO A 1137 -53.36 2.68 38.86
C PRO A 1137 -53.55 1.67 40.01
N GLY A 1138 -54.64 1.79 40.77
CA GLY A 1138 -54.83 0.95 41.94
C GLY A 1138 -56.15 1.10 42.72
N THR A 1139 -57.32 1.24 42.08
CA THR A 1139 -58.61 0.76 42.63
C THR A 1139 -59.72 0.81 41.57
N VAL A 1140 -60.59 -0.20 41.56
CA VAL A 1140 -61.73 -0.32 40.62
C VAL A 1140 -63.05 -0.05 41.35
N PRO A 1141 -63.97 0.72 40.74
CA PRO A 1141 -65.41 0.59 40.98
C PRO A 1141 -66.13 -0.08 39.80
N ASP A 1142 -67.05 -0.98 40.11
CA ASP A 1142 -67.80 -1.83 39.16
C ASP A 1142 -68.91 -1.09 38.36
N PRO A 1143 -69.45 -1.69 37.26
CA PRO A 1143 -70.24 -1.00 36.23
C PRO A 1143 -71.75 -0.88 36.53
N PRO A 1144 -72.51 -0.14 35.68
CA PRO A 1144 -73.39 -0.87 34.75
C PRO A 1144 -73.64 -0.25 33.35
N GLU A 1145 -73.95 -1.15 32.41
CA GLU A 1145 -74.84 -1.00 31.23
C GLU A 1145 -74.48 -0.07 30.04
N GLY A 1146 -73.95 -0.70 28.98
CA GLY A 1146 -74.65 -0.73 27.68
C GLY A 1146 -73.94 -0.10 26.47
N GLY A 1147 -73.63 -0.90 25.44
CA GLY A 1147 -73.32 -0.34 24.10
C GLY A 1147 -72.33 -1.02 23.15
N ILE A 1148 -72.36 -2.35 23.02
CA ILE A 1148 -72.23 -3.10 21.73
C ILE A 1148 -71.28 -2.52 20.62
N LYS A 1149 -70.26 -3.33 20.27
CA LYS A 1149 -69.53 -3.41 18.97
C LYS A 1149 -68.55 -2.30 18.58
N ASP A 1150 -67.52 -2.58 17.77
CA ASP A 1150 -66.70 -3.80 17.55
C ASP A 1150 -65.50 -3.37 16.69
N GLN A 1151 -64.35 -4.03 16.89
CA GLN A 1151 -63.27 -4.27 15.92
C GLN A 1151 -62.53 -3.09 15.23
N GLU A 1152 -61.24 -3.00 15.57
CA GLU A 1152 -60.09 -3.08 14.65
C GLU A 1152 -60.04 -2.13 13.43
N MET A 1153 -59.16 -1.13 13.50
CA MET A 1153 -57.72 -1.32 13.20
C MET A 1153 -56.84 -0.26 13.86
#